data_AF-A0A2A7NYT4-F1
#
_entry.id   AF-A0A2A7NYT4-F1
#
_cell.length_a   1.000
_cell.length_b   1.000
_cell.length_c   1.000
_cell.angle_alpha   90.00
_cell.angle_beta   90.00
_cell.angle_gamma   90.00
#
_symmetry.space_group_name_H-M   'P 1'
#
loop_
_entity.id
_entity.type
_entity.pdbx_description
1 polymer ?
#
loop_
_entity_poly.entity_id
_entity_poly.type
_entity_poly.pdbx_seq_one_letter_code
_entity_poly.pdbx_strand_id
1 'polypeptide(L)'
;MIDASRIGRVGGLAVALGIGSAMVGAPAIGWAAPETGPATVSSESSSSGPAERTMRPFTGKETAAGCETCRTSVRKARPPAPPRPAVTEPDDTAERHDDTDTLRERTRTVTENEDPATEPTPSVTASTEPDPGSTPLQPVRTASARPAILAGLTEAVSNLFGLTARAGAGGELPADSPADWALLAWARRGAVTDPDSTQLTSVVSESTGAVGKKALGVAVSDTKIYVADSGSNTVSVVDRATGAVRTIPVIGTPRAVVISPDGSRAYVSGYKGVSVIDTGTDTVLSKVAINGGHSYGIAISGDGRRLYVSNAGNNTVSVIDATPAVPTVIATVKVGSAPRTLAVSADGASVYVANWNAKSVSVISTATNTNVGTIKVGANPFGVAAGADGMVYVANYGSNSVSVINPVTSVVTATIAVGSRPQSVAVSADGTVLYVAEGRDTVKLIATATRTVLTTIAIDKAPETDWHQLALSPDGRQLVVTDMADKLVRVLTLARPNGAPVAGTPTVGLPDPDTGVVTGSLNVTDPDGDVLTYTVTTPPRSGTVVVDASGTYTFTPGSVTGPMTFAVAVSDGRLATDTTVTVQAAPPVDSTGALQAMFDNLRPGDTLTLEARTYRYTGVLYVRVPGVTVNGNGATLAATDDLTAQLQILADGVTVHDLTMSSPLIESRSPISTIYIASDHVTIRDVTIDGSAGAGVYLTGAGYFELDNVRVIRSLADGIHMTNGSHDGVVNNAYTEWTGDDGIAVVSYRSDGVVSKNIVINNPVVNGTTWGRGVTVVGGENITYHNVTIANTDAAGVYIATEPSYDTYSVAEVQILGGTLVNCNTNPEVVHGGVLLWAGNPDTSISDVRIAGLTVSDTPGSATWILGLIKENGATLHHIALDTITLHQSLSMMPSYTNAPSGDYSLNQVLLNGIGLQVL
;
A
#
# COMPACT_ATOMS: atom_id res chain seq x y z
N MET A 1 -24.30 19.05 54.25
CA MET A 1 -24.56 20.50 54.35
C MET A 1 -23.28 21.23 53.99
N ILE A 2 -23.39 22.48 53.48
CA ILE A 2 -22.34 23.19 52.73
C ILE A 2 -22.08 22.42 51.41
N ASP A 3 -22.79 22.66 50.31
CA ASP A 3 -23.16 23.90 49.59
C ASP A 3 -22.03 24.45 48.69
N ALA A 4 -22.41 25.06 47.56
CA ALA A 4 -21.54 25.25 46.40
C ALA A 4 -21.68 26.65 45.76
N SER A 5 -20.62 27.09 45.06
CA SER A 5 -20.66 27.73 43.72
C SER A 5 -19.52 28.75 43.51
N ARG A 6 -19.10 28.90 42.22
CA ARG A 6 -18.28 30.01 41.64
C ARG A 6 -16.82 30.09 42.15
N ILE A 7 -15.75 30.29 41.36
CA ILE A 7 -15.42 30.45 39.92
C ILE A 7 -13.92 30.04 39.79
N GLY A 8 -13.34 29.57 38.67
CA GLY A 8 -13.84 29.29 37.31
C GLY A 8 -12.78 29.60 36.22
N ARG A 9 -12.98 29.10 34.99
CA ARG A 9 -12.18 29.26 33.74
C ARG A 9 -10.83 28.51 33.60
N VAL A 10 -10.93 27.34 32.94
CA VAL A 10 -10.13 26.84 31.78
C VAL A 10 -8.62 27.09 31.73
N GLY A 11 -7.84 26.00 31.67
CA GLY A 11 -6.57 25.93 30.93
C GLY A 11 -5.52 24.96 31.48
N GLY A 12 -5.29 23.81 30.81
CA GLY A 12 -4.07 23.00 31.00
C GLY A 12 -4.26 21.54 31.44
N LEU A 13 -4.37 20.65 30.44
CA LEU A 13 -3.77 19.31 30.28
C LEU A 13 -3.36 18.42 31.49
N ALA A 14 -3.54 17.10 31.28
CA ALA A 14 -2.94 15.95 31.97
C ALA A 14 -3.61 15.40 33.26
N VAL A 15 -4.37 14.31 33.08
CA VAL A 15 -4.44 13.19 34.04
C VAL A 15 -4.21 11.88 33.27
N ALA A 16 -2.96 11.42 33.26
CA ALA A 16 -2.63 10.01 33.06
C ALA A 16 -2.40 9.35 34.45
N LEU A 17 -2.22 8.03 34.51
CA LEU A 17 -2.06 7.24 35.74
C LEU A 17 -3.34 7.13 36.60
N GLY A 18 -4.41 6.58 36.01
CA GLY A 18 -5.53 6.05 36.78
C GLY A 18 -5.18 4.70 37.44
N ILE A 19 -5.12 4.67 38.77
CA ILE A 19 -5.04 3.44 39.58
C ILE A 19 -6.07 3.56 40.71
N GLY A 20 -7.00 2.62 40.83
CA GLY A 20 -8.01 2.61 41.89
C GLY A 20 -9.11 1.56 41.66
N SER A 21 -9.06 0.47 42.44
CA SER A 21 -9.93 -0.70 42.27
C SER A 21 -11.24 -0.62 43.06
N ALA A 22 -12.28 -1.32 42.60
CA ALA A 22 -13.45 -1.70 43.39
C ALA A 22 -13.97 -3.10 42.96
N MET A 23 -14.61 -3.83 43.87
CA MET A 23 -15.02 -5.24 43.66
C MET A 23 -16.41 -5.38 43.04
N VAL A 24 -16.67 -6.55 42.44
CA VAL A 24 -17.99 -6.98 41.96
C VAL A 24 -18.80 -7.66 43.08
N GLY A 25 -20.11 -7.41 43.12
CA GLY A 25 -21.08 -8.20 43.87
C GLY A 25 -22.42 -8.24 43.14
N ALA A 26 -22.97 -9.44 42.90
CA ALA A 26 -24.31 -9.66 42.34
C ALA A 26 -25.35 -9.80 43.49
N PRO A 27 -26.67 -9.71 43.24
CA PRO A 27 -27.39 -10.90 42.75
C PRO A 27 -28.57 -10.65 41.76
N ALA A 28 -29.07 -11.79 41.27
CA ALA A 28 -30.08 -12.06 40.24
C ALA A 28 -31.56 -11.68 40.51
N ILE A 29 -32.46 -12.25 39.68
CA ILE A 29 -33.96 -12.26 39.69
C ILE A 29 -34.58 -11.06 38.93
N GLY A 30 -35.59 -11.23 38.05
CA GLY A 30 -36.32 -12.44 37.62
C GLY A 30 -37.25 -12.19 36.41
N TRP A 31 -37.98 -13.22 35.95
CA TRP A 31 -38.83 -13.20 34.74
C TRP A 31 -40.19 -12.50 34.94
N ALA A 32 -40.69 -11.82 33.89
CA ALA A 32 -42.12 -11.69 33.59
C ALA A 32 -42.40 -11.28 32.12
N ALA A 33 -43.36 -11.94 31.49
CA ALA A 33 -44.25 -11.43 30.45
C ALA A 33 -45.69 -11.67 30.97
N PRO A 34 -46.75 -10.97 30.52
CA PRO A 34 -47.33 -11.28 29.19
C PRO A 34 -48.15 -10.16 28.48
N GLU A 35 -48.56 -10.48 27.25
CA GLU A 35 -49.89 -10.27 26.62
C GLU A 35 -50.51 -8.89 26.28
N THR A 36 -51.00 -8.87 25.02
CA THR A 36 -52.27 -8.29 24.50
C THR A 36 -52.53 -6.78 24.42
N GLY A 37 -53.04 -6.37 23.24
CA GLY A 37 -54.34 -5.69 23.17
C GLY A 37 -54.35 -4.30 22.51
N PRO A 38 -55.07 -4.09 21.39
CA PRO A 38 -55.16 -2.79 20.73
C PRO A 38 -56.37 -1.95 21.17
N ALA A 39 -56.28 -0.63 20.96
CA ALA A 39 -57.43 0.28 20.96
C ALA A 39 -57.26 1.35 19.86
N THR A 40 -58.38 1.79 19.28
CA THR A 40 -58.46 2.67 18.11
C THR A 40 -59.17 4.01 18.44
N VAL A 41 -59.45 4.81 17.40
CA VAL A 41 -60.50 5.85 17.27
C VAL A 41 -60.04 7.32 17.32
N SER A 42 -60.57 8.08 16.34
CA SER A 42 -60.64 9.55 16.19
C SER A 42 -59.31 10.34 16.15
N SER A 43 -58.98 11.14 15.13
CA SER A 43 -59.77 12.04 14.26
C SER A 43 -60.36 13.27 14.96
N GLU A 44 -59.75 14.43 14.78
CA GLU A 44 -60.48 15.70 14.81
C GLU A 44 -59.86 16.71 13.83
N SER A 45 -60.69 17.53 13.22
CA SER A 45 -60.31 18.44 12.14
C SER A 45 -60.16 19.88 12.65
N SER A 46 -59.27 20.66 12.03
CA SER A 46 -59.42 22.12 12.06
C SER A 46 -58.99 22.74 10.72
N SER A 47 -59.86 23.59 10.18
CA SER A 47 -59.66 24.29 8.92
C SER A 47 -59.48 25.78 9.19
N SER A 48 -58.58 26.46 8.45
CA SER A 48 -58.63 27.92 8.35
C SER A 48 -57.96 28.49 7.10
N GLY A 49 -58.74 29.30 6.36
CA GLY A 49 -58.36 30.59 5.77
C GLY A 49 -57.11 30.71 4.89
N PRO A 50 -57.24 30.91 3.56
CA PRO A 50 -56.13 31.34 2.71
C PRO A 50 -55.83 32.84 2.85
N ALA A 51 -54.61 33.25 2.47
CA ALA A 51 -54.23 34.66 2.35
C ALA A 51 -53.45 34.91 1.04
N GLU A 52 -54.12 35.45 0.03
CA GLU A 52 -53.43 36.08 -1.10
C GLU A 52 -52.77 37.40 -0.66
N ARG A 53 -51.58 37.76 -1.20
CA ARG A 53 -51.51 38.87 -2.17
C ARG A 53 -50.13 39.20 -2.77
N THR A 54 -50.17 39.39 -4.09
CA THR A 54 -49.39 40.34 -4.93
C THR A 54 -47.86 40.27 -5.01
N MET A 55 -47.40 40.01 -6.24
CA MET A 55 -46.07 40.30 -6.79
C MET A 55 -45.75 41.81 -6.80
N ARG A 56 -44.46 42.18 -6.95
CA ARG A 56 -43.91 42.74 -8.22
C ARG A 56 -42.36 42.73 -8.23
N PRO A 57 -41.69 42.88 -9.40
CA PRO A 57 -40.36 42.29 -9.66
C PRO A 57 -39.21 43.31 -9.80
N PHE A 58 -37.97 42.83 -10.01
CA PHE A 58 -37.04 43.42 -10.99
C PHE A 58 -35.96 42.42 -11.50
N THR A 59 -36.05 42.08 -12.79
CA THR A 59 -35.00 41.73 -13.80
C THR A 59 -33.65 41.08 -13.42
N GLY A 60 -33.21 40.07 -14.20
CA GLY A 60 -31.80 39.62 -14.24
C GLY A 60 -31.51 38.49 -15.24
N LYS A 61 -31.23 38.83 -16.50
CA LYS A 61 -30.97 37.93 -17.65
C LYS A 61 -29.98 36.77 -17.39
N GLU A 62 -30.32 35.54 -17.78
CA GLU A 62 -30.12 34.92 -19.12
C GLU A 62 -28.65 34.84 -19.60
N THR A 63 -28.10 33.63 -19.68
CA THR A 63 -27.70 32.99 -20.95
C THR A 63 -27.60 31.47 -20.73
N ALA A 64 -27.84 30.66 -21.76
CA ALA A 64 -27.97 29.20 -21.65
C ALA A 64 -27.58 28.48 -22.95
N ALA A 65 -27.53 27.14 -22.88
CA ALA A 65 -27.43 26.15 -23.96
C ALA A 65 -26.07 26.02 -24.69
N GLY A 66 -25.78 24.80 -25.17
CA GLY A 66 -24.55 24.46 -25.91
C GLY A 66 -24.11 23.00 -25.84
N CYS A 67 -25.01 22.03 -26.10
CA CYS A 67 -24.67 20.61 -26.23
C CYS A 67 -24.64 20.20 -27.71
N GLU A 68 -23.69 19.34 -28.15
CA GLU A 68 -23.95 18.14 -29.01
C GLU A 68 -22.67 17.35 -29.43
N THR A 69 -22.61 16.10 -28.96
CA THR A 69 -22.32 14.81 -29.64
C THR A 69 -21.33 14.59 -30.83
N CYS A 70 -20.56 13.48 -30.68
CA CYS A 70 -20.26 12.40 -31.66
C CYS A 70 -19.06 12.40 -32.67
N ARG A 71 -18.17 11.38 -32.49
CA ARG A 71 -17.55 10.46 -33.52
C ARG A 71 -16.51 11.05 -34.51
N THR A 72 -15.48 10.37 -35.06
CA THR A 72 -14.96 8.96 -34.97
C THR A 72 -13.48 8.79 -35.44
N SER A 73 -12.81 7.74 -34.94
CA SER A 73 -11.81 6.83 -35.58
C SER A 73 -10.39 7.23 -36.12
N VAL A 74 -9.35 6.76 -35.40
CA VAL A 74 -8.14 5.95 -35.79
C VAL A 74 -7.36 6.17 -37.13
N ARG A 75 -6.03 6.46 -37.07
CA ARG A 75 -4.88 5.58 -37.52
C ARG A 75 -3.47 6.25 -37.46
N LYS A 76 -2.41 5.42 -37.50
CA LYS A 76 -0.96 5.76 -37.49
C LYS A 76 -0.36 5.74 -38.90
N ALA A 77 0.71 6.51 -39.21
CA ALA A 77 2.06 6.00 -39.58
C ALA A 77 3.08 7.06 -40.09
N ARG A 78 4.37 6.70 -39.91
CA ARG A 78 5.70 7.35 -40.07
C ARG A 78 6.10 8.06 -41.41
N PRO A 79 7.32 8.69 -41.48
CA PRO A 79 7.81 9.56 -42.57
C PRO A 79 9.04 9.00 -43.35
N PRO A 80 9.65 9.80 -44.27
CA PRO A 80 11.05 9.67 -44.71
C PRO A 80 11.96 10.84 -44.26
N ALA A 81 13.28 10.79 -44.59
CA ALA A 81 14.31 11.74 -44.13
C ALA A 81 15.19 12.36 -45.27
N PRO A 82 16.54 12.45 -45.22
CA PRO A 82 17.28 13.72 -45.16
C PRO A 82 18.21 13.99 -46.38
N PRO A 83 19.05 15.04 -46.33
CA PRO A 83 20.45 14.84 -46.75
C PRO A 83 21.55 15.54 -45.89
N ARG A 84 22.81 15.18 -46.19
CA ARG A 84 24.15 15.66 -45.72
C ARG A 84 25.09 15.70 -46.98
N PRO A 85 26.43 15.94 -46.94
CA PRO A 85 27.39 16.23 -45.85
C PRO A 85 27.88 17.71 -45.86
N ALA A 86 29.14 18.21 -45.96
CA ALA A 86 30.53 17.70 -46.06
C ALA A 86 31.60 18.82 -45.84
N VAL A 87 32.91 18.47 -45.85
CA VAL A 87 34.11 19.31 -46.17
C VAL A 87 34.50 20.44 -45.17
N THR A 88 35.76 20.67 -44.73
CA THR A 88 37.07 19.95 -44.66
C THR A 88 37.99 20.64 -43.62
N GLU A 89 39.05 19.98 -43.13
CA GLU A 89 40.20 20.60 -42.41
C GLU A 89 41.33 21.04 -43.38
N PRO A 90 42.39 21.74 -42.90
CA PRO A 90 43.69 21.05 -42.70
C PRO A 90 44.58 21.55 -41.51
N ASP A 91 45.72 20.87 -41.34
CA ASP A 91 46.90 21.12 -40.47
C ASP A 91 47.51 22.57 -40.54
N ASP A 92 48.44 23.04 -39.68
CA ASP A 92 49.75 22.43 -39.36
C ASP A 92 50.60 23.17 -38.28
N THR A 93 51.67 22.51 -37.83
CA THR A 93 52.91 22.99 -37.15
C THR A 93 52.91 23.43 -35.67
N ALA A 94 54.08 23.22 -35.04
CA ALA A 94 54.36 23.34 -33.61
C ALA A 94 55.37 24.47 -33.27
N GLU A 95 55.53 24.78 -31.98
CA GLU A 95 56.70 25.53 -31.48
C GLU A 95 57.21 24.98 -30.12
N ARG A 96 58.32 25.55 -29.59
CA ARG A 96 59.33 24.79 -28.81
C ARG A 96 60.00 25.62 -27.69
N HIS A 97 59.94 25.17 -26.44
CA HIS A 97 60.87 25.43 -25.30
C HIS A 97 60.59 24.32 -24.23
N ASP A 98 61.47 23.51 -23.63
CA ASP A 98 62.93 23.50 -23.33
C ASP A 98 63.27 23.87 -21.86
N ASP A 99 64.42 23.38 -21.35
CA ASP A 99 64.93 23.38 -19.94
C ASP A 99 64.18 22.47 -18.90
N THR A 100 64.75 21.39 -18.31
CA THR A 100 65.92 21.21 -17.38
C THR A 100 65.58 21.56 -15.91
N ASP A 101 66.13 21.00 -14.80
CA ASP A 101 67.25 20.06 -14.50
C ASP A 101 67.08 19.57 -12.99
N THR A 102 67.68 18.51 -12.37
CA THR A 102 68.50 17.34 -12.76
C THR A 102 68.74 16.31 -11.60
N LEU A 103 69.24 15.08 -11.92
CA LEU A 103 70.20 14.22 -11.14
C LEU A 103 69.74 13.55 -9.80
N ARG A 104 70.35 12.46 -9.26
CA ARG A 104 71.55 11.65 -9.61
C ARG A 104 71.53 10.19 -9.05
N GLU A 105 72.00 9.21 -9.84
CA GLU A 105 72.91 8.05 -9.53
C GLU A 105 72.67 7.10 -8.31
N ARG A 106 73.12 5.82 -8.21
CA ARG A 106 73.82 4.80 -9.05
C ARG A 106 73.42 3.39 -8.49
N THR A 107 73.19 2.31 -9.26
CA THR A 107 74.18 1.33 -9.82
C THR A 107 75.08 0.70 -8.71
N ARG A 108 75.26 -0.63 -8.51
CA ARG A 108 74.97 -1.85 -9.34
C ARG A 108 75.18 -3.18 -8.55
N THR A 109 74.41 -4.25 -8.85
CA THR A 109 74.76 -5.71 -8.67
C THR A 109 75.05 -6.22 -7.23
N VAL A 110 74.97 -7.51 -6.85
CA VAL A 110 75.56 -8.76 -7.42
C VAL A 110 74.74 -10.03 -7.04
N THR A 111 74.19 -10.71 -8.07
CA THR A 111 74.02 -12.18 -8.33
C THR A 111 73.65 -13.26 -7.27
N GLU A 112 72.65 -14.10 -7.63
CA GLU A 112 72.69 -15.61 -7.67
C GLU A 112 72.74 -16.43 -6.33
N ASN A 113 72.24 -17.69 -6.23
CA ASN A 113 71.42 -18.54 -7.12
C ASN A 113 70.73 -19.73 -6.37
N GLU A 114 69.60 -20.19 -6.95
CA GLU A 114 69.05 -21.58 -7.01
C GLU A 114 68.67 -22.43 -5.75
N ASP A 115 67.95 -23.52 -6.06
CA ASP A 115 67.12 -24.47 -5.28
C ASP A 115 67.91 -25.81 -5.00
N PRO A 116 67.35 -26.98 -4.57
CA PRO A 116 66.11 -27.31 -3.84
C PRO A 116 66.23 -28.37 -2.70
N ALA A 117 65.13 -28.56 -1.95
CA ALA A 117 64.56 -29.81 -1.35
C ALA A 117 65.41 -30.88 -0.57
N THR A 118 64.93 -31.31 0.62
CA THR A 118 64.60 -32.74 0.94
C THR A 118 63.87 -32.96 2.30
N GLU A 119 63.06 -34.02 2.36
CA GLU A 119 62.45 -34.69 3.54
C GLU A 119 63.36 -35.84 4.09
N PRO A 120 63.08 -36.63 5.18
CA PRO A 120 61.76 -36.97 5.78
C PRO A 120 61.71 -37.13 7.34
N THR A 121 60.61 -37.72 7.85
CA THR A 121 60.34 -38.13 9.25
C THR A 121 61.02 -39.45 9.67
N PRO A 122 61.07 -39.77 10.99
CA PRO A 122 60.25 -40.90 11.49
C PRO A 122 59.65 -40.69 12.92
N SER A 123 59.08 -41.74 13.52
CA SER A 123 58.18 -41.71 14.70
C SER A 123 58.50 -42.77 15.79
N VAL A 124 57.61 -42.89 16.80
CA VAL A 124 57.39 -43.98 17.82
C VAL A 124 57.73 -43.65 19.30
N THR A 125 56.92 -44.23 20.20
CA THR A 125 56.76 -43.99 21.65
C THR A 125 57.22 -45.18 22.53
N ALA A 126 57.62 -44.94 23.80
CA ALA A 126 57.43 -45.86 24.94
C ALA A 126 57.77 -45.20 26.30
N SER A 127 57.36 -45.84 27.42
CA SER A 127 57.40 -45.33 28.81
C SER A 127 57.88 -46.37 29.84
N THR A 128 58.41 -45.95 31.00
CA THR A 128 58.52 -46.76 32.25
C THR A 128 58.66 -45.91 33.52
N GLU A 129 58.29 -46.50 34.68
CA GLU A 129 58.29 -45.95 36.06
C GLU A 129 58.79 -47.05 37.04
N PRO A 130 59.19 -46.78 38.31
CA PRO A 130 58.25 -46.98 39.45
C PRO A 130 58.48 -46.16 40.77
N ASP A 131 57.51 -46.26 41.71
CA ASP A 131 57.39 -45.66 43.07
C ASP A 131 58.06 -46.49 44.22
N PRO A 132 58.25 -45.99 45.48
CA PRO A 132 57.25 -46.23 46.57
C PRO A 132 57.14 -45.16 47.71
N GLY A 133 55.95 -44.89 48.30
CA GLY A 133 55.82 -43.84 49.35
C GLY A 133 54.83 -43.82 50.56
N SER A 134 53.79 -44.68 50.72
CA SER A 134 52.87 -44.80 51.91
C SER A 134 51.80 -43.69 52.21
N THR A 135 50.74 -44.06 52.97
CA THR A 135 49.58 -43.21 53.40
C THR A 135 49.04 -43.70 54.78
N PRO A 136 48.17 -42.95 55.54
CA PRO A 136 46.70 -43.11 55.40
C PRO A 136 45.75 -41.94 55.89
N LEU A 137 44.43 -42.12 55.67
CA LEU A 137 43.23 -41.44 56.27
C LEU A 137 42.75 -40.05 55.72
N GLN A 138 41.47 -39.73 56.03
CA GLN A 138 40.59 -38.69 55.41
C GLN A 138 39.88 -37.80 56.49
N PRO A 139 38.88 -36.93 56.18
CA PRO A 139 38.91 -35.74 55.29
C PRO A 139 38.28 -34.46 55.92
N VAL A 140 38.82 -33.26 55.68
CA VAL A 140 38.17 -31.98 56.06
C VAL A 140 38.38 -30.89 54.99
N ARG A 141 37.43 -29.95 54.86
CA ARG A 141 37.45 -28.81 53.91
C ARG A 141 38.02 -27.51 54.51
N THR A 142 38.78 -26.77 53.72
CA THR A 142 38.85 -25.28 53.69
C THR A 142 39.20 -24.88 52.24
N ALA A 143 38.44 -24.05 51.51
CA ALA A 143 38.14 -22.62 51.73
C ALA A 143 39.35 -21.71 51.45
N SER A 144 39.47 -21.20 50.21
CA SER A 144 40.42 -20.16 49.80
C SER A 144 39.78 -18.77 49.81
N ALA A 145 40.56 -17.73 50.08
CA ALA A 145 40.07 -16.38 50.35
C ALA A 145 39.98 -15.49 49.11
N ARG A 146 39.03 -14.54 49.13
CA ARG A 146 39.00 -13.37 48.22
C ARG A 146 39.70 -12.18 48.89
N PRO A 147 40.60 -11.45 48.20
CA PRO A 147 40.94 -10.08 48.57
C PRO A 147 39.84 -9.11 48.10
N ALA A 148 39.64 -8.00 48.81
CA ALA A 148 38.55 -7.07 48.56
C ALA A 148 39.00 -5.77 47.88
N ILE A 149 38.49 -5.50 46.67
CA ILE A 149 38.44 -4.15 46.06
C ILE A 149 37.04 -3.95 45.44
N LEU A 150 36.03 -3.83 46.29
CA LEU A 150 34.68 -3.36 45.91
C LEU A 150 33.99 -2.67 47.10
N ALA A 151 34.65 -1.65 47.65
CA ALA A 151 34.22 -0.93 48.86
C ALA A 151 34.38 0.61 48.71
N GLY A 152 34.17 1.13 47.49
CA GLY A 152 34.36 2.55 47.16
C GLY A 152 33.31 3.18 46.24
N LEU A 153 32.22 2.48 45.92
CA LEU A 153 31.13 2.98 45.07
C LEU A 153 29.77 3.06 45.78
N THR A 154 29.60 2.36 46.90
CA THR A 154 28.33 2.29 47.65
C THR A 154 28.03 3.56 48.47
N GLU A 155 29.06 4.31 48.89
CA GLU A 155 28.88 5.58 49.61
C GLU A 155 28.49 6.75 48.69
N ALA A 156 28.82 6.70 47.40
CA ALA A 156 28.54 7.78 46.46
C ALA A 156 27.04 7.92 46.14
N VAL A 157 26.30 6.81 46.09
CA VAL A 157 24.86 6.80 45.75
C VAL A 157 23.98 7.05 46.97
N SER A 158 24.40 6.58 48.15
CA SER A 158 23.64 6.67 49.40
C SER A 158 23.41 8.12 49.88
N ASN A 159 24.21 9.08 49.43
CA ASN A 159 24.07 10.51 49.77
C ASN A 159 23.09 11.28 48.86
N LEU A 160 22.56 10.69 47.79
CA LEU A 160 21.66 11.39 46.85
C LEU A 160 20.16 11.21 47.20
N PHE A 161 19.80 10.15 47.92
CA PHE A 161 18.42 9.83 48.32
C PHE A 161 18.35 9.49 49.81
N GLY A 162 18.11 10.51 50.65
CA GLY A 162 18.18 10.40 52.11
C GLY A 162 17.10 9.53 52.74
N LEU A 163 17.35 8.22 52.87
CA LEU A 163 16.48 7.26 53.54
C LEU A 163 17.22 6.49 54.65
N THR A 164 16.97 6.85 55.91
CA THR A 164 17.54 6.18 57.08
C THR A 164 16.82 4.85 57.36
N ALA A 165 17.41 3.73 56.96
CA ALA A 165 16.96 2.41 57.38
C ALA A 165 17.29 2.16 58.86
N ARG A 166 16.28 1.89 59.68
CA ARG A 166 16.46 1.54 61.11
C ARG A 166 16.20 0.05 61.30
N ALA A 167 17.24 -0.71 61.68
CA ALA A 167 17.12 -2.16 61.83
C ALA A 167 16.17 -2.56 62.97
N GLY A 168 15.32 -3.55 62.72
CA GLY A 168 14.39 -4.16 63.67
C GLY A 168 14.29 -5.66 63.38
N ALA A 169 14.26 -6.49 64.43
CA ALA A 169 14.57 -7.91 64.34
C ALA A 169 13.41 -8.79 63.84
N GLY A 170 13.79 -9.88 63.14
CA GLY A 170 13.16 -11.20 63.30
C GLY A 170 11.84 -11.45 62.56
N GLY A 171 11.93 -11.93 61.32
CA GLY A 171 10.81 -12.57 60.62
C GLY A 171 11.19 -12.97 59.19
N GLU A 172 10.98 -14.23 58.83
CA GLU A 172 10.95 -14.65 57.42
C GLU A 172 9.63 -14.20 56.80
N LEU A 173 9.68 -13.58 55.62
CA LEU A 173 8.52 -13.33 54.76
C LEU A 173 8.90 -13.66 53.30
N PRO A 174 7.91 -14.10 52.49
CA PRO A 174 8.20 -14.89 51.30
C PRO A 174 8.66 -14.06 50.10
N ALA A 175 9.26 -14.76 49.13
CA ALA A 175 9.45 -14.23 47.79
C ALA A 175 8.09 -14.05 47.10
N ASP A 176 7.76 -12.81 46.73
CA ASP A 176 7.09 -12.45 45.47
C ASP A 176 6.98 -10.91 45.36
N SER A 177 7.88 -10.29 44.60
CA SER A 177 7.70 -8.91 44.13
C SER A 177 8.33 -8.72 42.73
N PRO A 178 7.72 -7.95 41.81
CA PRO A 178 8.29 -7.73 40.48
C PRO A 178 9.58 -6.89 40.44
N ALA A 179 9.97 -6.26 41.56
CA ALA A 179 11.06 -5.27 41.58
C ALA A 179 12.46 -5.92 41.48
N ASP A 180 12.70 -7.04 42.17
CA ASP A 180 14.02 -7.68 42.18
C ASP A 180 14.40 -8.30 40.83
N TRP A 181 13.41 -8.75 40.05
CA TRP A 181 13.64 -9.24 38.68
C TRP A 181 14.17 -8.16 37.75
N ALA A 182 13.75 -6.90 37.90
CA ALA A 182 14.26 -5.79 37.10
C ALA A 182 15.75 -5.51 37.40
N LEU A 183 16.15 -5.53 38.68
CA LEU A 183 17.53 -5.28 39.09
C LEU A 183 18.46 -6.43 38.68
N LEU A 184 18.00 -7.68 38.81
CA LEU A 184 18.77 -8.87 38.40
C LEU A 184 18.88 -9.00 36.88
N ALA A 185 17.85 -8.58 36.12
CA ALA A 185 17.90 -8.51 34.67
C ALA A 185 18.84 -7.41 34.15
N TRP A 186 18.86 -6.24 34.81
CA TRP A 186 19.81 -5.17 34.49
C TRP A 186 21.26 -5.60 34.73
N ALA A 187 21.55 -6.19 35.90
CA ALA A 187 22.88 -6.70 36.23
C ALA A 187 23.39 -7.77 35.25
N ARG A 188 22.50 -8.59 34.66
CA ARG A 188 22.86 -9.59 33.64
C ARG A 188 23.10 -9.00 32.24
N ARG A 189 22.62 -7.80 31.92
CA ARG A 189 22.99 -7.10 30.67
C ARG A 189 24.37 -6.43 30.73
N GLY A 190 24.94 -6.23 31.92
CA GLY A 190 26.23 -5.56 32.11
C GLY A 190 27.48 -6.41 31.85
N ALA A 191 27.35 -7.66 31.38
CA ALA A 191 28.45 -8.60 31.20
C ALA A 191 28.35 -9.41 29.89
N VAL A 192 28.06 -8.73 28.78
CA VAL A 192 28.19 -9.33 27.44
C VAL A 192 29.67 -9.42 27.08
N THR A 193 30.31 -10.55 27.41
CA THR A 193 31.50 -11.02 26.69
C THR A 193 31.03 -11.55 25.34
N ASP A 194 30.93 -10.66 24.36
CA ASP A 194 30.44 -10.97 23.01
C ASP A 194 31.39 -11.96 22.31
N PRO A 195 30.94 -13.18 21.94
CA PRO A 195 31.77 -14.13 21.19
C PRO A 195 32.08 -13.65 19.75
N ASP A 196 31.22 -12.81 19.15
CA ASP A 196 31.37 -12.37 17.76
C ASP A 196 32.30 -11.15 17.62
N SER A 197 32.77 -10.59 18.74
CA SER A 197 33.75 -9.49 18.82
C SER A 197 35.15 -9.79 18.25
N THR A 198 35.33 -10.91 17.54
CA THR A 198 36.62 -11.47 17.14
C THR A 198 36.85 -11.67 15.64
N GLN A 199 35.87 -11.38 14.76
CA GLN A 199 35.96 -11.69 13.31
C GLN A 199 35.74 -10.50 12.36
N LEU A 200 36.48 -9.40 12.57
CA LEU A 200 36.78 -8.44 11.49
C LEU A 200 37.71 -9.08 10.45
N THR A 201 37.17 -10.00 9.66
CA THR A 201 37.86 -10.65 8.55
C THR A 201 37.80 -9.77 7.29
N SER A 202 38.92 -9.66 6.58
CA SER A 202 39.03 -8.87 5.36
C SER A 202 39.55 -9.69 4.19
N VAL A 203 38.72 -9.89 3.18
CA VAL A 203 39.18 -10.33 1.86
C VAL A 203 39.67 -9.09 1.10
N VAL A 204 40.92 -9.12 0.67
CA VAL A 204 41.51 -8.10 -0.22
C VAL A 204 41.36 -8.57 -1.66
N SER A 205 40.73 -7.77 -2.50
CA SER A 205 40.74 -7.91 -3.96
C SER A 205 41.35 -6.66 -4.61
N GLU A 206 41.60 -6.71 -5.91
CA GLU A 206 42.29 -5.66 -6.66
C GLU A 206 41.62 -5.37 -8.00
N SER A 207 41.86 -4.18 -8.55
CA SER A 207 41.39 -3.80 -9.89
C SER A 207 42.04 -4.67 -10.97
N THR A 208 41.24 -5.20 -11.91
CA THR A 208 41.70 -6.13 -12.96
C THR A 208 42.48 -5.44 -14.09
N GLY A 209 42.65 -4.12 -14.00
CA GLY A 209 43.60 -3.33 -14.78
C GLY A 209 44.26 -2.26 -13.91
N ALA A 210 45.34 -1.66 -14.43
CA ALA A 210 46.03 -0.57 -13.75
C ALA A 210 45.25 0.77 -13.86
N VAL A 211 45.24 1.54 -12.79
CA VAL A 211 44.79 2.94 -12.79
C VAL A 211 45.89 3.88 -13.30
N GLY A 212 45.58 5.18 -13.42
CA GLY A 212 46.55 6.14 -13.93
C GLY A 212 47.74 6.39 -13.00
N LYS A 213 48.74 7.10 -13.52
CA LYS A 213 49.98 7.37 -12.77
C LYS A 213 49.69 8.29 -11.59
N LYS A 214 50.27 7.98 -10.42
CA LYS A 214 50.13 8.78 -9.19
C LYS A 214 48.66 8.99 -8.78
N ALA A 215 47.96 7.91 -8.48
CA ALA A 215 46.68 7.94 -7.79
C ALA A 215 46.83 8.62 -6.42
N LEU A 216 46.18 9.78 -6.23
CA LEU A 216 46.29 10.57 -4.97
C LEU A 216 44.96 10.76 -4.22
N GLY A 217 43.85 10.35 -4.83
CA GLY A 217 42.50 10.54 -4.31
C GLY A 217 41.57 9.44 -4.80
N VAL A 218 40.60 9.04 -3.98
CA VAL A 218 39.61 8.01 -4.33
C VAL A 218 38.24 8.33 -3.74
N ALA A 219 37.17 7.98 -4.45
CA ALA A 219 35.79 8.00 -3.98
C ALA A 219 35.01 6.81 -4.56
N VAL A 220 33.95 6.37 -3.87
CA VAL A 220 33.23 5.12 -4.16
C VAL A 220 31.72 5.37 -4.25
N SER A 221 31.06 4.84 -5.27
CA SER A 221 29.61 4.71 -5.37
C SER A 221 29.20 3.23 -5.30
N ASP A 222 27.90 2.94 -5.36
CA ASP A 222 27.37 1.58 -5.30
C ASP A 222 27.93 0.64 -6.38
N THR A 223 28.30 1.19 -7.54
CA THR A 223 28.77 0.42 -8.72
C THR A 223 30.20 0.75 -9.18
N LYS A 224 30.78 1.88 -8.77
CA LYS A 224 32.05 2.38 -9.34
C LYS A 224 32.98 2.96 -8.28
N ILE A 225 34.28 2.94 -8.58
CA ILE A 225 35.33 3.65 -7.84
C ILE A 225 35.94 4.68 -8.78
N TYR A 226 36.11 5.92 -8.33
CA TYR A 226 36.75 6.99 -9.08
C TYR A 226 38.10 7.34 -8.43
N VAL A 227 39.17 7.39 -9.22
CA VAL A 227 40.55 7.60 -8.75
C VAL A 227 41.18 8.82 -9.43
N ALA A 228 41.81 9.70 -8.66
CA ALA A 228 42.43 10.93 -9.16
C ALA A 228 43.91 10.70 -9.59
N ASP A 229 44.14 10.55 -10.89
CA ASP A 229 45.45 10.18 -11.47
C ASP A 229 46.31 11.43 -11.74
N SER A 230 46.95 11.95 -10.70
CA SER A 230 47.71 13.21 -10.77
C SER A 230 48.83 13.21 -11.83
N GLY A 231 49.44 12.07 -12.10
CA GLY A 231 50.50 11.88 -13.08
C GLY A 231 50.02 11.57 -14.51
N SER A 232 48.72 11.34 -14.71
CA SER A 232 48.10 11.14 -16.03
C SER A 232 47.22 12.33 -16.46
N ASN A 233 46.79 13.19 -15.54
CA ASN A 233 45.71 14.18 -15.73
C ASN A 233 44.35 13.53 -16.09
N THR A 234 44.11 12.32 -15.57
CA THR A 234 42.90 11.53 -15.77
C THR A 234 42.19 11.22 -14.46
N VAL A 235 40.95 10.76 -14.57
CA VAL A 235 40.28 10.00 -13.52
C VAL A 235 40.07 8.58 -14.01
N SER A 236 40.68 7.62 -13.34
CA SER A 236 40.37 6.21 -13.53
C SER A 236 39.02 5.90 -12.90
N VAL A 237 38.15 5.24 -13.66
CA VAL A 237 36.89 4.67 -13.17
C VAL A 237 37.03 3.15 -13.19
N VAL A 238 36.89 2.54 -12.03
CA VAL A 238 36.92 1.08 -11.83
C VAL A 238 35.50 0.60 -11.56
N ASP A 239 35.04 -0.40 -12.30
CA ASP A 239 33.76 -1.07 -12.03
C ASP A 239 33.88 -2.01 -10.81
N ARG A 240 32.99 -1.89 -9.82
CA ARG A 240 33.07 -2.66 -8.55
C ARG A 240 32.81 -4.15 -8.71
N ALA A 241 32.10 -4.58 -9.77
CA ALA A 241 31.72 -5.97 -9.97
C ALA A 241 32.75 -6.77 -10.81
N THR A 242 33.46 -6.09 -11.71
CA THR A 242 34.41 -6.71 -12.68
C THR A 242 35.86 -6.26 -12.50
N GLY A 243 36.11 -5.22 -11.69
CA GLY A 243 37.41 -4.60 -11.53
C GLY A 243 37.93 -3.84 -12.76
N ALA A 244 37.13 -3.76 -13.83
CA ALA A 244 37.55 -3.22 -15.12
C ALA A 244 37.76 -1.70 -15.06
N VAL A 245 38.85 -1.21 -15.66
CA VAL A 245 39.27 0.19 -15.57
C VAL A 245 39.09 0.93 -16.90
N ARG A 246 38.48 2.12 -16.86
CA ARG A 246 38.54 3.14 -17.93
C ARG A 246 39.06 4.47 -17.40
N THR A 247 39.41 5.42 -18.28
CA THR A 247 39.95 6.74 -17.89
C THR A 247 39.18 7.90 -18.51
N ILE A 248 39.00 8.98 -17.74
CA ILE A 248 38.35 10.23 -18.14
C ILE A 248 39.38 11.38 -18.10
N PRO A 249 39.64 12.12 -19.20
CA PRO A 249 40.51 13.30 -19.18
C PRO A 249 39.90 14.48 -18.41
N VAL A 250 40.62 15.03 -17.42
CA VAL A 250 40.15 16.11 -16.53
C VAL A 250 41.01 17.38 -16.61
N ILE A 251 40.61 18.48 -15.95
CA ILE A 251 41.33 19.77 -16.05
C ILE A 251 42.57 19.84 -15.14
N GLY A 252 43.75 19.75 -15.77
CA GLY A 252 45.03 19.82 -15.07
C GLY A 252 45.29 18.58 -14.20
N THR A 253 46.19 18.73 -13.22
CA THR A 253 46.63 17.66 -12.31
C THR A 253 45.56 17.39 -11.24
N PRO A 254 44.75 16.30 -11.31
CA PRO A 254 43.76 15.99 -10.29
C PRO A 254 44.44 15.51 -9.00
N ARG A 255 43.79 15.68 -7.85
CA ARG A 255 44.35 15.36 -6.53
C ARG A 255 43.38 14.69 -5.57
N ALA A 256 42.11 15.09 -5.59
CA ALA A 256 41.07 14.47 -4.79
C ALA A 256 39.75 14.44 -5.59
N VAL A 257 38.86 13.53 -5.20
CA VAL A 257 37.54 13.34 -5.80
C VAL A 257 36.54 13.10 -4.68
N VAL A 258 35.33 13.62 -4.82
CA VAL A 258 34.16 13.30 -3.98
C VAL A 258 32.94 13.10 -4.86
N ILE A 259 32.00 12.27 -4.41
CA ILE A 259 30.74 12.00 -5.11
C ILE A 259 29.61 12.74 -4.36
N SER A 260 28.59 13.18 -5.07
CA SER A 260 27.42 13.82 -4.45
C SER A 260 26.56 12.83 -3.65
N PRO A 261 25.81 13.28 -2.62
CA PRO A 261 24.97 12.40 -1.80
C PRO A 261 23.86 11.66 -2.57
N ASP A 262 23.45 12.17 -3.74
CA ASP A 262 22.50 11.54 -4.67
C ASP A 262 23.19 10.58 -5.67
N GLY A 263 24.51 10.37 -5.54
CA GLY A 263 25.33 9.55 -6.41
C GLY A 263 25.57 10.12 -7.82
N SER A 264 24.90 11.21 -8.24
CA SER A 264 24.79 11.61 -9.64
C SER A 264 26.02 12.29 -10.25
N ARG A 265 26.90 12.88 -9.42
CA ARG A 265 28.07 13.64 -9.87
C ARG A 265 29.32 13.29 -9.08
N ALA A 266 30.45 13.19 -9.76
CA ALA A 266 31.79 13.17 -9.15
C ALA A 266 32.50 14.51 -9.38
N TYR A 267 33.00 15.12 -8.32
CA TYR A 267 33.69 16.41 -8.32
C TYR A 267 35.17 16.21 -8.02
N VAL A 268 36.03 16.63 -8.95
CA VAL A 268 37.45 16.29 -8.98
C VAL A 268 38.28 17.56 -8.90
N SER A 269 38.97 17.79 -7.79
CA SER A 269 39.88 18.93 -7.62
C SER A 269 41.21 18.68 -8.33
N GLY A 270 41.71 19.69 -9.02
CA GLY A 270 43.04 19.69 -9.61
C GLY A 270 43.63 21.09 -9.73
N TYR A 271 44.93 21.19 -10.06
CA TYR A 271 45.66 22.47 -10.01
C TYR A 271 45.05 23.61 -10.85
N LYS A 272 44.21 23.32 -11.85
CA LYS A 272 43.56 24.32 -12.71
C LYS A 272 42.08 24.60 -12.36
N GLY A 273 41.51 23.92 -11.37
CA GLY A 273 40.09 24.04 -11.00
C GLY A 273 39.46 22.73 -10.55
N VAL A 274 38.13 22.65 -10.63
CA VAL A 274 37.36 21.40 -10.42
C VAL A 274 36.78 20.92 -11.76
N SER A 275 36.88 19.61 -12.03
CA SER A 275 36.07 18.96 -13.08
C SER A 275 34.82 18.35 -12.46
N VAL A 276 33.68 18.51 -13.12
CA VAL A 276 32.41 17.87 -12.76
C VAL A 276 32.16 16.72 -13.74
N ILE A 277 31.98 15.51 -13.23
CA ILE A 277 31.74 14.30 -14.00
C ILE A 277 30.31 13.80 -13.69
N ASP A 278 29.57 13.43 -14.72
CA ASP A 278 28.31 12.69 -14.62
C ASP A 278 28.61 11.20 -14.37
N THR A 279 28.09 10.62 -13.29
CA THR A 279 28.45 9.26 -12.85
C THR A 279 27.66 8.16 -13.56
N GLY A 280 26.59 8.49 -14.29
CA GLY A 280 25.88 7.54 -15.13
C GLY A 280 26.67 7.28 -16.42
N THR A 281 27.03 8.35 -17.11
CA THR A 281 27.69 8.35 -18.42
C THR A 281 29.23 8.30 -18.36
N ASP A 282 29.84 8.66 -17.23
CA ASP A 282 31.28 8.89 -17.06
C ASP A 282 31.84 9.98 -17.98
N THR A 283 31.07 11.07 -18.17
CA THR A 283 31.45 12.22 -19.01
C THR A 283 31.66 13.50 -18.20
N VAL A 284 32.57 14.38 -18.65
CA VAL A 284 32.83 15.66 -17.97
C VAL A 284 31.76 16.69 -18.37
N LEU A 285 30.85 17.00 -17.45
CA LEU A 285 29.78 18.00 -17.62
C LEU A 285 30.31 19.43 -17.69
N SER A 286 31.23 19.79 -16.79
CA SER A 286 31.76 21.16 -16.71
C SER A 286 33.12 21.24 -16.01
N LYS A 287 33.78 22.39 -16.15
CA LYS A 287 35.11 22.68 -15.58
C LYS A 287 35.06 24.06 -14.91
N VAL A 288 35.23 24.08 -13.59
CA VAL A 288 35.12 25.28 -12.74
C VAL A 288 36.51 25.82 -12.45
N ALA A 289 36.85 26.98 -13.00
CA ALA A 289 38.15 27.62 -12.75
C ALA A 289 38.24 28.12 -11.29
N ILE A 290 39.39 27.92 -10.65
CA ILE A 290 39.65 28.36 -9.27
C ILE A 290 40.99 29.09 -9.21
N ASN A 291 41.00 30.34 -8.75
CA ASN A 291 42.19 31.18 -8.63
C ASN A 291 43.04 30.83 -7.38
N GLY A 292 43.21 29.53 -7.12
CA GLY A 292 43.82 28.96 -5.91
C GLY A 292 45.34 28.77 -5.96
N GLY A 293 45.95 28.92 -7.13
CA GLY A 293 47.37 28.65 -7.40
C GLY A 293 47.71 27.16 -7.46
N HIS A 294 47.28 26.38 -6.47
CA HIS A 294 47.37 24.91 -6.45
C HIS A 294 46.23 24.33 -5.60
N SER A 295 45.13 23.89 -6.23
CA SER A 295 44.05 23.20 -5.51
C SER A 295 44.50 21.80 -5.03
N TYR A 296 43.95 21.34 -3.90
CA TYR A 296 44.30 20.04 -3.32
C TYR A 296 43.06 19.21 -2.95
N GLY A 297 42.60 19.29 -1.71
CA GLY A 297 41.45 18.54 -1.22
C GLY A 297 40.13 19.13 -1.71
N ILE A 298 39.09 18.29 -1.76
CA ILE A 298 37.71 18.67 -2.01
C ILE A 298 36.80 17.91 -1.04
N ALA A 299 35.77 18.58 -0.54
CA ALA A 299 34.70 17.99 0.26
C ALA A 299 33.35 18.57 -0.17
N ILE A 300 32.27 17.82 0.00
CA ILE A 300 30.89 18.26 -0.26
C ILE A 300 30.09 18.29 1.05
N SER A 301 29.09 19.16 1.15
CA SER A 301 28.10 19.13 2.23
C SER A 301 27.11 17.97 2.05
N GLY A 302 26.55 17.46 3.15
CA GLY A 302 25.61 16.33 3.14
C GLY A 302 24.28 16.58 2.42
N ASP A 303 23.95 17.84 2.15
CA ASP A 303 22.81 18.25 1.29
C ASP A 303 23.18 18.32 -0.21
N GLY A 304 24.43 18.04 -0.57
CA GLY A 304 24.98 18.14 -1.93
C GLY A 304 25.15 19.57 -2.46
N ARG A 305 24.77 20.61 -1.71
CA ARG A 305 24.62 21.98 -2.25
C ARG A 305 25.93 22.77 -2.32
N ARG A 306 26.95 22.43 -1.53
CA ARG A 306 28.22 23.18 -1.48
C ARG A 306 29.44 22.27 -1.54
N LEU A 307 30.41 22.69 -2.34
CA LEU A 307 31.75 22.13 -2.36
C LEU A 307 32.73 23.09 -1.69
N TYR A 308 33.71 22.51 -1.00
CA TYR A 308 34.81 23.22 -0.35
C TYR A 308 36.11 22.68 -0.93
N VAL A 309 36.96 23.56 -1.48
CA VAL A 309 38.21 23.18 -2.17
C VAL A 309 39.39 23.89 -1.53
N SER A 310 40.38 23.15 -1.03
CA SER A 310 41.58 23.76 -0.45
C SER A 310 42.57 24.22 -1.52
N ASN A 311 43.13 25.41 -1.32
CA ASN A 311 44.06 26.07 -2.21
C ASN A 311 45.44 26.16 -1.55
N ALA A 312 46.23 25.11 -1.70
CA ALA A 312 47.57 24.99 -1.13
C ALA A 312 48.54 26.10 -1.59
N GLY A 313 48.32 26.66 -2.79
CA GLY A 313 49.17 27.68 -3.38
C GLY A 313 49.01 29.09 -2.80
N ASN A 314 47.83 29.45 -2.29
CA ASN A 314 47.55 30.81 -1.76
C ASN A 314 47.05 30.83 -0.31
N ASN A 315 46.93 29.67 0.34
CA ASN A 315 46.48 29.49 1.73
C ASN A 315 45.01 29.92 1.94
N THR A 316 44.12 29.42 1.07
CA THR A 316 42.67 29.64 1.15
C THR A 316 41.87 28.35 0.98
N VAL A 317 40.56 28.43 1.20
CA VAL A 317 39.56 27.46 0.75
C VAL A 317 38.53 28.19 -0.09
N SER A 318 38.26 27.70 -1.31
CA SER A 318 37.15 28.20 -2.12
C SER A 318 35.87 27.47 -1.75
N VAL A 319 34.79 28.22 -1.55
CA VAL A 319 33.43 27.68 -1.38
C VAL A 319 32.70 27.83 -2.71
N ILE A 320 32.07 26.75 -3.17
CA ILE A 320 31.45 26.65 -4.49
C ILE A 320 30.00 26.19 -4.31
N ASP A 321 29.05 26.92 -4.90
CA ASP A 321 27.66 26.48 -4.99
C ASP A 321 27.55 25.41 -6.09
N ALA A 322 27.12 24.21 -5.72
CA ALA A 322 26.98 23.05 -6.59
C ALA A 322 25.54 22.85 -7.12
N THR A 323 24.60 23.70 -6.70
CA THR A 323 23.19 23.60 -7.11
C THR A 323 22.90 23.96 -8.57
N PRO A 324 23.66 24.85 -9.25
CA PRO A 324 23.48 25.06 -10.69
C PRO A 324 23.98 23.87 -11.53
N ALA A 325 23.66 23.87 -12.83
CA ALA A 325 24.21 22.91 -13.79
C ALA A 325 25.74 23.06 -13.97
N VAL A 326 26.27 24.27 -13.78
CA VAL A 326 27.71 24.58 -13.73
C VAL A 326 28.01 25.22 -12.37
N PRO A 327 28.73 24.55 -11.46
CA PRO A 327 29.00 25.08 -10.12
C PRO A 327 29.80 26.39 -10.14
N THR A 328 29.54 27.30 -9.19
CA THR A 328 30.11 28.66 -9.17
C THR A 328 30.81 28.97 -7.85
N VAL A 329 31.96 29.64 -7.89
CA VAL A 329 32.70 30.03 -6.66
C VAL A 329 31.98 31.19 -5.98
N ILE A 330 31.47 30.97 -4.77
CA ILE A 330 30.68 31.96 -4.00
C ILE A 330 31.46 32.63 -2.87
N ALA A 331 32.55 32.01 -2.39
CA ALA A 331 33.45 32.62 -1.40
C ALA A 331 34.88 32.08 -1.50
N THR A 332 35.84 32.78 -0.89
CA THR A 332 37.21 32.30 -0.71
C THR A 332 37.72 32.71 0.67
N VAL A 333 37.97 31.72 1.52
CA VAL A 333 38.20 31.86 2.96
C VAL A 333 39.68 31.69 3.27
N LYS A 334 40.30 32.57 4.05
CA LYS A 334 41.72 32.47 4.41
C LYS A 334 41.95 31.45 5.53
N VAL A 335 42.90 30.54 5.36
CA VAL A 335 43.26 29.48 6.31
C VAL A 335 44.76 29.48 6.63
N GLY A 336 45.24 28.49 7.39
CA GLY A 336 46.65 28.33 7.72
C GLY A 336 47.52 27.94 6.51
N SER A 337 48.82 27.78 6.75
CA SER A 337 49.80 27.56 5.66
C SER A 337 49.73 26.15 5.06
N ALA A 338 49.69 26.10 3.72
CA ALA A 338 49.60 24.90 2.88
C ALA A 338 48.44 23.96 3.27
N PRO A 339 47.17 24.37 3.10
CA PRO A 339 46.04 23.49 3.36
C PRO A 339 46.05 22.24 2.44
N ARG A 340 45.66 21.08 3.00
CA ARG A 340 45.65 19.75 2.36
C ARG A 340 44.23 19.20 2.26
N THR A 341 43.91 18.07 2.87
CA THR A 341 42.52 17.58 2.88
C THR A 341 41.67 18.39 3.85
N LEU A 342 40.36 18.21 3.74
CA LEU A 342 39.37 18.82 4.59
C LEU A 342 38.13 17.92 4.69
N ALA A 343 37.37 18.06 5.76
CA ALA A 343 36.08 17.39 5.95
C ALA A 343 35.02 18.39 6.43
N VAL A 344 33.78 18.20 5.99
CA VAL A 344 32.60 18.85 6.58
C VAL A 344 32.17 18.03 7.80
N SER A 345 31.69 18.67 8.88
CA SER A 345 31.11 17.97 10.02
C SER A 345 29.77 17.30 9.67
N ALA A 346 29.39 16.26 10.44
CA ALA A 346 28.15 15.51 10.22
C ALA A 346 26.87 16.39 10.36
N ASP A 347 26.94 17.46 11.16
CA ASP A 347 25.88 18.48 11.30
C ASP A 347 25.86 19.52 10.16
N GLY A 348 26.80 19.46 9.23
CA GLY A 348 26.97 20.43 8.14
C GLY A 348 27.43 21.83 8.57
N ALA A 349 27.68 22.09 9.86
CA ALA A 349 27.89 23.44 10.40
C ALA A 349 29.33 23.98 10.24
N SER A 350 30.32 23.08 10.12
CA SER A 350 31.74 23.43 10.08
C SER A 350 32.53 22.63 9.04
N VAL A 351 33.65 23.20 8.58
CA VAL A 351 34.64 22.55 7.71
C VAL A 351 36.02 22.60 8.36
N TYR A 352 36.64 21.44 8.53
CA TYR A 352 37.94 21.26 9.19
C TYR A 352 39.02 21.07 8.14
N VAL A 353 40.04 21.93 8.14
CA VAL A 353 41.03 22.04 7.05
C VAL A 353 42.44 21.81 7.60
N ALA A 354 43.12 20.74 7.19
CA ALA A 354 44.48 20.44 7.65
C ALA A 354 45.52 21.36 7.01
N ASN A 355 46.21 22.17 7.81
CA ASN A 355 47.24 23.11 7.37
C ASN A 355 48.64 22.50 7.56
N TRP A 356 49.17 21.84 6.52
CA TRP A 356 50.38 21.01 6.58
C TRP A 356 51.62 21.74 7.10
N ASN A 357 51.86 22.98 6.67
CA ASN A 357 53.00 23.76 7.14
C ASN A 357 52.76 24.43 8.51
N ALA A 358 51.50 24.72 8.85
CA ALA A 358 51.16 25.42 10.09
C ALA A 358 50.91 24.50 11.31
N LYS A 359 50.97 23.16 11.13
CA LYS A 359 50.76 22.15 12.19
C LYS A 359 49.43 22.35 12.94
N SER A 360 48.39 22.68 12.17
CA SER A 360 47.10 23.10 12.70
C SER A 360 45.95 22.70 11.79
N VAL A 361 44.73 22.76 12.32
CA VAL A 361 43.47 22.63 11.58
C VAL A 361 42.73 23.95 11.67
N SER A 362 42.36 24.55 10.54
CA SER A 362 41.45 25.71 10.55
C SER A 362 40.00 25.24 10.49
N VAL A 363 39.11 25.95 11.19
CA VAL A 363 37.69 25.65 11.29
C VAL A 363 36.92 26.75 10.57
N ILE A 364 36.20 26.42 9.50
CA ILE A 364 35.37 27.35 8.73
C ILE A 364 33.91 27.10 9.08
N SER A 365 33.17 28.13 9.51
CA SER A 365 31.71 28.03 9.66
C SER A 365 31.04 28.06 8.30
N THR A 366 30.17 27.08 8.01
CA THR A 366 29.42 27.02 6.74
C THR A 366 28.31 28.07 6.68
N ALA A 367 27.76 28.49 7.82
CA ALA A 367 26.74 29.54 7.88
C ALA A 367 27.28 30.90 7.41
N THR A 368 28.51 31.26 7.79
CA THR A 368 29.12 32.56 7.47
C THR A 368 30.15 32.52 6.36
N ASN A 369 30.64 31.34 5.97
CA ASN A 369 31.82 31.14 5.13
C ASN A 369 33.08 31.86 5.67
N THR A 370 33.25 31.91 7.00
CA THR A 370 34.43 32.51 7.66
C THR A 370 35.22 31.50 8.46
N ASN A 371 36.54 31.68 8.54
CA ASN A 371 37.43 30.93 9.42
C ASN A 371 37.24 31.43 10.86
N VAL A 372 36.64 30.60 11.72
CA VAL A 372 36.23 30.95 13.09
C VAL A 372 37.21 30.48 14.16
N GLY A 373 38.18 29.64 13.81
CA GLY A 373 39.14 29.10 14.79
C GLY A 373 40.29 28.33 14.14
N THR A 374 41.36 28.08 14.89
CA THR A 374 42.46 27.22 14.43
C THR A 374 43.07 26.44 15.60
N ILE A 375 43.03 25.11 15.46
CA ILE A 375 43.35 24.12 16.48
C ILE A 375 44.77 23.58 16.21
N LYS A 376 45.63 23.48 17.22
CA LYS A 376 46.99 22.90 17.06
C LYS A 376 46.90 21.38 17.04
N VAL A 377 47.65 20.73 16.14
CA VAL A 377 47.75 19.26 16.01
C VAL A 377 49.22 18.84 15.84
N GLY A 378 49.48 17.61 15.40
CA GLY A 378 50.84 17.12 15.14
C GLY A 378 51.53 17.77 13.94
N ALA A 379 52.72 17.28 13.62
CA ALA A 379 53.48 17.76 12.46
C ALA A 379 52.88 17.24 11.15
N ASN A 380 52.81 18.14 10.15
CA ASN A 380 52.34 17.86 8.81
C ASN A 380 50.96 17.16 8.78
N PRO A 381 49.90 17.78 9.35
CA PRO A 381 48.55 17.25 9.26
C PRO A 381 48.14 17.17 7.79
N PHE A 382 47.51 16.06 7.41
CA PHE A 382 47.14 15.79 6.03
C PHE A 382 45.69 15.33 5.88
N GLY A 383 45.38 14.11 6.31
CA GLY A 383 44.05 13.51 6.22
C GLY A 383 43.14 14.04 7.33
N VAL A 384 41.88 14.32 6.99
CA VAL A 384 40.85 14.79 7.93
C VAL A 384 39.55 14.02 7.66
N ALA A 385 38.93 13.51 8.73
CA ALA A 385 37.58 12.96 8.69
C ALA A 385 36.79 13.48 9.90
N ALA A 386 35.50 13.78 9.72
CA ALA A 386 34.57 14.00 10.82
C ALA A 386 33.71 12.74 10.96
N GLY A 387 33.62 12.17 12.16
CA GLY A 387 32.88 10.94 12.43
C GLY A 387 31.43 11.21 12.86
N ALA A 388 30.59 10.18 12.71
CA ALA A 388 29.24 10.16 13.29
C ALA A 388 29.25 10.15 14.84
N ASP A 389 30.39 9.79 15.44
CA ASP A 389 30.68 9.92 16.88
C ASP A 389 30.81 11.38 17.37
N GLY A 390 30.75 12.35 16.44
CA GLY A 390 30.89 13.77 16.74
C GLY A 390 32.32 14.22 16.97
N MET A 391 33.34 13.43 16.62
CA MET A 391 34.76 13.80 16.71
C MET A 391 35.35 14.11 15.33
N VAL A 392 36.47 14.83 15.30
CA VAL A 392 37.25 15.08 14.08
C VAL A 392 38.63 14.44 14.21
N TYR A 393 38.96 13.56 13.27
CA TYR A 393 40.17 12.75 13.23
C TYR A 393 41.15 13.31 12.19
N VAL A 394 42.41 13.50 12.59
CA VAL A 394 43.43 14.19 11.78
C VAL A 394 44.73 13.40 11.72
N ALA A 395 45.08 12.88 10.54
CA ALA A 395 46.33 12.17 10.31
C ALA A 395 47.52 13.15 10.25
N ASN A 396 48.44 13.01 11.20
CA ASN A 396 49.67 13.80 11.31
C ASN A 396 50.83 13.05 10.64
N TYR A 397 50.99 13.22 9.32
CA TYR A 397 51.98 12.52 8.49
C TYR A 397 53.41 12.60 9.06
N GLY A 398 53.79 13.75 9.62
CA GLY A 398 55.11 14.02 10.17
C GLY A 398 55.26 13.67 11.65
N SER A 399 54.22 13.14 12.31
CA SER A 399 54.25 12.70 13.71
C SER A 399 53.82 11.25 13.92
N ASN A 400 53.51 10.50 12.87
CA ASN A 400 53.06 9.11 12.95
C ASN A 400 51.91 8.91 13.95
N SER A 401 50.94 9.84 13.93
CA SER A 401 49.84 9.87 14.89
C SER A 401 48.54 10.39 14.27
N VAL A 402 47.40 10.05 14.87
CA VAL A 402 46.11 10.69 14.61
C VAL A 402 45.72 11.55 15.80
N SER A 403 45.46 12.84 15.58
CA SER A 403 44.86 13.70 16.60
C SER A 403 43.33 13.57 16.56
N VAL A 404 42.71 13.37 17.72
CA VAL A 404 41.25 13.35 17.91
C VAL A 404 40.83 14.69 18.49
N ILE A 405 39.97 15.41 17.79
CA ILE A 405 39.47 16.74 18.15
C ILE A 405 38.00 16.62 18.55
N ASN A 406 37.63 17.20 19.69
CA ASN A 406 36.23 17.50 19.98
C ASN A 406 35.87 18.85 19.31
N PRO A 407 34.90 18.91 18.39
CA PRO A 407 34.57 20.13 17.65
C PRO A 407 33.90 21.19 18.54
N VAL A 408 33.05 20.77 19.48
CA VAL A 408 32.30 21.63 20.41
C VAL A 408 33.23 22.44 21.31
N THR A 409 34.32 21.82 21.79
CA THR A 409 35.33 22.50 22.61
C THR A 409 36.51 23.04 21.79
N SER A 410 36.65 22.61 20.53
CA SER A 410 37.81 22.90 19.66
C SER A 410 39.17 22.50 20.26
N VAL A 411 39.19 21.41 21.04
CA VAL A 411 40.40 20.88 21.73
C VAL A 411 40.72 19.47 21.24
N VAL A 412 42.01 19.16 21.10
CA VAL A 412 42.52 17.80 20.89
C VAL A 412 42.33 16.99 22.18
N THR A 413 41.41 16.03 22.17
CA THR A 413 41.06 15.18 23.32
C THR A 413 41.90 13.90 23.42
N ALA A 414 42.57 13.52 22.33
CA ALA A 414 43.57 12.44 22.32
C ALA A 414 44.55 12.60 21.16
N THR A 415 45.69 11.91 21.25
CA THR A 415 46.56 11.64 20.10
C THR A 415 46.91 10.16 20.12
N ILE A 416 46.50 9.44 19.07
CA ILE A 416 46.66 8.00 18.90
C ILE A 416 47.95 7.76 18.11
N ALA A 417 48.85 6.92 18.63
CA ALA A 417 50.05 6.51 17.88
C ALA A 417 49.66 5.50 16.79
N VAL A 418 50.18 5.70 15.57
CA VAL A 418 49.92 4.83 14.42
C VAL A 418 51.24 4.52 13.70
N GLY A 419 51.18 3.83 12.57
CA GLY A 419 52.32 3.48 11.72
C GLY A 419 52.99 4.69 11.07
N SER A 420 54.03 4.42 10.28
CA SER A 420 54.79 5.46 9.61
C SER A 420 53.96 6.17 8.54
N ARG A 421 54.00 7.52 8.54
CA ARG A 421 53.44 8.36 7.47
C ARG A 421 51.93 8.08 7.25
N PRO A 422 51.07 8.30 8.26
CA PRO A 422 49.62 8.20 8.09
C PRO A 422 49.16 9.31 7.13
N GLN A 423 48.35 8.94 6.14
CA GLN A 423 47.97 9.81 5.02
C GLN A 423 46.47 10.08 5.03
N SER A 424 45.67 9.03 4.90
CA SER A 424 44.22 9.14 4.77
C SER A 424 43.50 8.50 5.96
N VAL A 425 42.34 9.05 6.30
CA VAL A 425 41.47 8.61 7.39
C VAL A 425 40.02 8.65 6.97
N ALA A 426 39.24 7.68 7.46
CA ALA A 426 37.79 7.61 7.34
C ALA A 426 37.22 6.99 8.61
N VAL A 427 35.95 7.26 8.91
CA VAL A 427 35.24 6.67 10.05
C VAL A 427 34.05 5.89 9.50
N SER A 428 33.73 4.74 10.10
CA SER A 428 32.53 3.97 9.77
C SER A 428 31.25 4.77 10.01
N ALA A 429 30.16 4.42 9.31
CA ALA A 429 28.91 5.17 9.35
C ALA A 429 28.23 5.22 10.72
N ASP A 430 28.46 4.19 11.55
CA ASP A 430 28.04 4.08 12.95
C ASP A 430 28.98 4.82 13.94
N GLY A 431 30.10 5.35 13.46
CA GLY A 431 31.11 6.04 14.27
C GLY A 431 32.03 5.14 15.10
N THR A 432 31.95 3.80 15.01
CA THR A 432 32.67 2.89 15.93
C THR A 432 34.12 2.60 15.54
N VAL A 433 34.46 2.64 14.24
CA VAL A 433 35.80 2.30 13.71
C VAL A 433 36.38 3.46 12.89
N LEU A 434 37.58 3.88 13.27
CA LEU A 434 38.47 4.72 12.48
C LEU A 434 39.39 3.84 11.63
N TYR A 435 39.39 4.08 10.31
CA TYR A 435 40.34 3.50 9.36
C TYR A 435 41.46 4.51 9.09
N VAL A 436 42.72 4.06 9.13
CA VAL A 436 43.90 4.89 8.90
C VAL A 436 44.79 4.22 7.85
N ALA A 437 44.99 4.85 6.69
CA ALA A 437 45.95 4.40 5.68
C ALA A 437 47.35 4.96 5.97
N GLU A 438 48.35 4.09 5.96
CA GLU A 438 49.72 4.33 6.40
C GLU A 438 50.70 4.01 5.27
N GLY A 439 51.73 4.84 5.06
CA GLY A 439 52.67 4.75 3.93
C GLY A 439 53.67 3.59 4.00
N ARG A 440 53.16 2.37 4.15
CA ARG A 440 53.81 1.03 4.12
C ARG A 440 52.78 -0.05 3.78
N ASP A 441 51.81 0.29 2.92
CA ASP A 441 50.72 -0.60 2.50
C ASP A 441 49.95 -1.23 3.67
N THR A 442 49.72 -0.45 4.73
CA THR A 442 48.91 -0.89 5.87
C THR A 442 47.71 0.02 6.13
N VAL A 443 46.58 -0.59 6.44
CA VAL A 443 45.41 0.06 7.05
C VAL A 443 45.28 -0.38 8.50
N LYS A 444 45.22 0.57 9.43
CA LYS A 444 44.79 0.28 10.81
C LYS A 444 43.30 0.50 10.97
N LEU A 445 42.65 -0.45 11.63
CA LEU A 445 41.30 -0.31 12.17
C LEU A 445 41.46 0.01 13.66
N ILE A 446 40.82 1.07 14.14
CA ILE A 446 40.96 1.59 15.49
C ILE A 446 39.57 1.86 16.05
N ALA A 447 39.22 1.24 17.18
CA ALA A 447 37.96 1.52 17.85
C ALA A 447 37.95 2.96 18.38
N THR A 448 36.96 3.76 18.00
CA THR A 448 36.91 5.21 18.32
C THR A 448 36.73 5.46 19.82
N ALA A 449 35.83 4.71 20.46
CA ALA A 449 35.50 4.84 21.88
C ALA A 449 36.67 4.52 22.82
N THR A 450 37.38 3.41 22.57
CA THR A 450 38.54 2.97 23.38
C THR A 450 39.87 3.51 22.91
N ARG A 451 39.94 3.98 21.65
CA ARG A 451 41.15 4.47 20.95
C ARG A 451 42.23 3.39 20.77
N THR A 452 41.83 2.12 20.80
CA THR A 452 42.71 0.95 20.64
C THR A 452 42.72 0.46 19.21
N VAL A 453 43.90 0.11 18.68
CA VAL A 453 44.01 -0.60 17.40
C VAL A 453 43.36 -1.98 17.54
N LEU A 454 42.37 -2.26 16.68
CA LEU A 454 41.68 -3.54 16.58
C LEU A 454 42.49 -4.52 15.72
N THR A 455 42.93 -4.07 14.55
CA THR A 455 43.76 -4.85 13.62
C THR A 455 44.59 -3.94 12.72
N THR A 456 45.62 -4.49 12.08
CA THR A 456 46.38 -3.87 10.98
C THR A 456 46.33 -4.82 9.80
N ILE A 457 45.76 -4.37 8.68
CA ILE A 457 45.64 -5.14 7.43
C ILE A 457 46.72 -4.65 6.48
N ALA A 458 47.53 -5.56 5.94
CA ALA A 458 48.40 -5.27 4.81
C ALA A 458 47.58 -5.32 3.51
N ILE A 459 47.72 -4.31 2.64
CA ILE A 459 46.95 -4.19 1.39
C ILE A 459 47.72 -4.73 0.18
N ASP A 460 49.05 -4.86 0.28
CA ASP A 460 49.91 -5.59 -0.64
C ASP A 460 50.86 -6.57 0.10
N LYS A 461 51.50 -7.47 -0.65
CA LYS A 461 52.41 -8.53 -0.21
C LYS A 461 53.89 -8.10 -0.13
N ALA A 462 54.30 -7.01 -0.79
CA ALA A 462 55.68 -6.57 -0.95
C ALA A 462 55.95 -5.13 -0.42
N PRO A 463 55.32 -4.73 0.71
CA PRO A 463 55.00 -3.34 1.08
C PRO A 463 56.07 -2.29 0.80
N GLU A 464 55.68 -1.28 0.02
CA GLU A 464 56.47 -0.14 -0.42
C GLU A 464 56.51 0.97 0.66
N THR A 465 56.71 2.23 0.24
CA THR A 465 56.62 3.44 1.08
C THR A 465 56.25 4.63 0.17
N ASP A 466 55.01 4.63 -0.29
CA ASP A 466 54.48 5.48 -1.36
C ASP A 466 53.23 6.29 -0.89
N TRP A 467 52.10 6.25 -1.60
CA TRP A 467 50.94 7.12 -1.35
C TRP A 467 49.59 6.40 -1.38
N HIS A 468 48.84 6.48 -0.28
CA HIS A 468 47.53 5.86 -0.13
C HIS A 468 46.47 6.88 0.30
N GLN A 469 45.43 7.04 -0.51
CA GLN A 469 44.14 7.57 -0.09
C GLN A 469 43.18 6.39 0.11
N LEU A 470 42.34 6.44 1.16
CA LEU A 470 41.21 5.52 1.34
C LEU A 470 39.86 6.22 1.22
N ALA A 471 38.82 5.43 0.95
CA ALA A 471 37.40 5.80 0.99
C ALA A 471 36.54 4.56 1.32
N LEU A 472 35.44 4.74 2.04
CA LEU A 472 34.44 3.70 2.25
C LEU A 472 33.42 3.68 1.09
N SER A 473 32.84 2.52 0.81
CA SER A 473 31.62 2.40 0.00
C SER A 473 30.40 2.98 0.75
N PRO A 474 29.33 3.40 0.05
CA PRO A 474 28.12 3.91 0.69
C PRO A 474 27.45 2.90 1.64
N ASP A 475 27.50 1.62 1.27
CA ASP A 475 27.07 0.48 2.09
C ASP A 475 27.92 0.25 3.36
N GLY A 476 29.12 0.85 3.46
CA GLY A 476 30.05 0.64 4.57
C GLY A 476 30.60 -0.79 4.71
N ARG A 477 30.42 -1.66 3.71
CA ARG A 477 30.88 -3.06 3.65
C ARG A 477 32.20 -3.22 2.89
N GLN A 478 32.73 -2.16 2.26
CA GLN A 478 34.04 -2.17 1.60
C GLN A 478 34.85 -0.90 1.94
N LEU A 479 36.13 -1.08 2.23
CA LEU A 479 37.12 -0.01 2.26
C LEU A 479 38.01 -0.10 1.02
N VAL A 480 38.08 0.98 0.27
CA VAL A 480 38.81 1.09 -0.99
C VAL A 480 40.05 1.94 -0.78
N VAL A 481 41.22 1.48 -1.21
CA VAL A 481 42.52 2.11 -0.96
C VAL A 481 43.33 2.22 -2.26
N THR A 482 43.95 3.38 -2.52
CA THR A 482 44.85 3.55 -3.66
C THR A 482 46.22 2.98 -3.37
N ASP A 483 46.76 2.26 -4.35
CA ASP A 483 48.13 1.77 -4.38
C ASP A 483 48.87 2.53 -5.48
N MET A 484 49.83 3.40 -5.10
CA MET A 484 50.51 4.27 -6.06
C MET A 484 51.72 3.59 -6.71
N ALA A 485 52.33 2.61 -6.04
CA ALA A 485 53.44 1.81 -6.55
C ALA A 485 52.98 0.93 -7.72
N ASP A 486 52.05 0.00 -7.47
CA ASP A 486 51.53 -0.91 -8.49
C ASP A 486 50.59 -0.19 -9.47
N LYS A 487 50.02 0.95 -9.06
CA LYS A 487 48.93 1.67 -9.78
C LYS A 487 47.68 0.81 -9.80
N LEU A 488 47.29 0.32 -8.64
CA LEU A 488 46.08 -0.48 -8.43
C LEU A 488 45.14 0.21 -7.44
N VAL A 489 43.94 -0.36 -7.33
CA VAL A 489 43.04 -0.10 -6.21
C VAL A 489 42.86 -1.41 -5.46
N ARG A 490 43.17 -1.41 -4.16
CA ARG A 490 42.94 -2.53 -3.26
C ARG A 490 41.57 -2.34 -2.59
N VAL A 491 40.74 -3.37 -2.56
CA VAL A 491 39.39 -3.36 -2.00
C VAL A 491 39.31 -4.36 -0.87
N LEU A 492 39.17 -3.86 0.35
CA LEU A 492 39.06 -4.63 1.58
C LEU A 492 37.57 -4.81 1.87
N THR A 493 37.04 -6.02 1.71
CA THR A 493 35.68 -6.32 2.16
C THR A 493 35.66 -6.41 3.69
N LEU A 494 34.67 -5.79 4.34
CA LEU A 494 34.56 -5.67 5.79
C LEU A 494 33.38 -6.51 6.30
N ALA A 495 33.68 -7.52 7.12
CA ALA A 495 32.66 -8.21 7.90
C ALA A 495 32.21 -7.34 9.09
N ARG A 496 30.90 -7.19 9.30
CA ARG A 496 30.31 -6.67 10.54
C ARG A 496 29.80 -7.83 11.41
N PRO A 497 29.77 -7.67 12.75
CA PRO A 497 28.85 -8.43 13.59
C PRO A 497 27.41 -8.18 13.13
N ASN A 498 26.54 -9.17 13.21
CA ASN A 498 25.15 -9.07 12.76
C ASN A 498 24.27 -8.61 13.94
N GLY A 499 23.79 -7.37 13.94
CA GLY A 499 22.77 -6.94 14.89
C GLY A 499 21.49 -7.77 14.76
N ALA A 500 20.76 -8.02 15.86
CA ALA A 500 19.44 -8.64 15.77
C ALA A 500 18.36 -7.60 15.41
N PRO A 501 17.30 -7.96 14.69
CA PRO A 501 16.18 -7.05 14.40
C PRO A 501 15.60 -6.44 15.67
N VAL A 502 15.29 -5.14 15.63
CA VAL A 502 14.80 -4.37 16.77
C VAL A 502 13.31 -4.09 16.59
N ALA A 503 12.48 -4.67 17.46
CA ALA A 503 11.05 -4.43 17.45
C ALA A 503 10.72 -2.98 17.87
N GLY A 504 10.02 -2.25 17.01
CA GLY A 504 9.42 -0.96 17.33
C GLY A 504 8.09 -1.09 18.07
N THR A 505 7.40 0.04 18.24
CA THR A 505 6.01 0.06 18.74
C THR A 505 5.05 -0.12 17.56
N PRO A 506 4.20 -1.16 17.52
CA PRO A 506 3.25 -1.33 16.43
C PRO A 506 2.23 -0.18 16.35
N THR A 507 1.93 0.28 15.14
CA THR A 507 0.81 1.18 14.87
C THR A 507 -0.44 0.37 14.59
N VAL A 508 -1.56 0.75 15.19
CA VAL A 508 -2.86 0.05 15.08
C VAL A 508 -3.91 1.03 14.56
N GLY A 509 -4.51 0.72 13.42
CA GLY A 509 -5.63 1.48 12.86
C GLY A 509 -6.94 1.29 13.65
N LEU A 510 -7.94 2.10 13.33
CA LEU A 510 -9.32 1.83 13.74
C LEU A 510 -9.88 0.67 12.90
N PRO A 511 -10.85 -0.11 13.43
CA PRO A 511 -11.61 -1.05 12.61
C PRO A 511 -12.39 -0.29 11.53
N ASP A 512 -12.30 -0.77 10.30
CA ASP A 512 -13.16 -0.36 9.20
C ASP A 512 -14.64 -0.60 9.56
N PRO A 513 -15.57 0.35 9.34
CA PRO A 513 -16.95 0.22 9.81
C PRO A 513 -17.78 -0.82 9.04
N ASP A 514 -17.44 -1.07 7.78
CA ASP A 514 -18.26 -1.87 6.85
C ASP A 514 -17.78 -3.34 6.78
N THR A 515 -16.54 -3.60 7.22
CA THR A 515 -15.86 -4.92 7.21
C THR A 515 -15.22 -5.33 8.55
N GLY A 516 -14.99 -4.39 9.46
CA GLY A 516 -14.27 -4.60 10.72
C GLY A 516 -12.75 -4.77 10.59
N VAL A 517 -12.19 -4.71 9.38
CA VAL A 517 -10.76 -4.91 9.10
C VAL A 517 -9.89 -3.87 9.82
N VAL A 518 -8.77 -4.31 10.40
CA VAL A 518 -7.78 -3.44 11.06
C VAL A 518 -6.43 -3.58 10.37
N THR A 519 -5.92 -2.48 9.81
CA THR A 519 -4.55 -2.40 9.27
C THR A 519 -3.60 -1.72 10.25
N GLY A 520 -2.30 -1.89 10.04
CA GLY A 520 -1.25 -1.27 10.87
C GLY A 520 0.14 -1.68 10.42
N SER A 521 1.18 -1.24 11.15
CA SER A 521 2.56 -1.64 10.88
C SER A 521 3.27 -2.09 12.16
N LEU A 522 4.16 -3.06 12.02
CA LEU A 522 4.97 -3.59 13.11
C LEU A 522 6.14 -2.67 13.50
N ASN A 523 6.52 -1.74 12.60
CA ASN A 523 7.60 -0.76 12.79
C ASN A 523 8.94 -1.37 13.26
N VAL A 524 9.27 -2.58 12.78
CA VAL A 524 10.54 -3.26 13.11
C VAL A 524 11.68 -2.71 12.23
N THR A 525 12.86 -2.53 12.82
CA THR A 525 14.05 -1.98 12.14
C THR A 525 15.25 -2.89 12.33
N ASP A 526 16.05 -3.08 11.30
CA ASP A 526 17.31 -3.82 11.40
C ASP A 526 18.50 -2.85 11.66
N PRO A 527 19.44 -3.16 12.58
CA PRO A 527 20.60 -2.30 12.86
C PRO A 527 21.63 -2.20 11.72
N ASP A 528 21.81 -3.26 10.93
CA ASP A 528 22.80 -3.34 9.85
C ASP A 528 22.16 -3.21 8.45
N GLY A 529 20.82 -3.23 8.40
CA GLY A 529 20.02 -3.00 7.19
C GLY A 529 19.74 -4.27 6.39
N ASP A 530 19.90 -5.45 6.99
CA ASP A 530 19.63 -6.72 6.31
C ASP A 530 18.10 -6.97 6.17
N VAL A 531 17.72 -7.82 5.20
CA VAL A 531 16.33 -7.94 4.71
C VAL A 531 15.46 -8.73 5.68
N LEU A 532 14.47 -8.07 6.29
CA LEU A 532 13.57 -8.67 7.25
C LEU A 532 12.51 -9.58 6.61
N THR A 533 12.25 -10.70 7.27
CA THR A 533 11.19 -11.68 6.96
C THR A 533 10.22 -11.77 8.15
N TYR A 534 8.91 -11.82 7.87
CA TYR A 534 7.85 -11.76 8.87
C TYR A 534 7.05 -13.06 8.89
N THR A 535 6.87 -13.66 10.07
CA THR A 535 6.09 -14.90 10.26
C THR A 535 5.12 -14.75 11.43
N VAL A 536 3.82 -14.89 11.19
CA VAL A 536 2.81 -14.93 12.27
C VAL A 536 2.99 -16.25 13.05
N THR A 537 3.56 -16.17 14.25
CA THR A 537 3.87 -17.33 15.11
C THR A 537 2.72 -17.69 16.04
N THR A 538 1.91 -16.71 16.44
CA THR A 538 0.67 -16.92 17.21
C THR A 538 -0.47 -16.20 16.52
N PRO A 539 -1.43 -16.92 15.88
CA PRO A 539 -2.60 -16.30 15.27
C PRO A 539 -3.59 -15.80 16.35
N PRO A 540 -4.49 -14.86 16.01
CA PRO A 540 -5.53 -14.41 16.92
C PRO A 540 -6.54 -15.53 17.22
N ARG A 541 -7.23 -15.44 18.38
CA ARG A 541 -8.29 -16.39 18.79
C ARG A 541 -9.51 -16.45 17.86
N SER A 542 -9.65 -15.48 16.96
CA SER A 542 -10.66 -15.41 15.90
C SER A 542 -10.21 -14.41 14.83
N GLY A 543 -10.57 -14.65 13.58
CA GLY A 543 -10.08 -13.88 12.44
C GLY A 543 -8.74 -14.38 11.90
N THR A 544 -8.18 -13.66 10.93
CA THR A 544 -6.89 -13.96 10.29
C THR A 544 -5.98 -12.74 10.27
N VAL A 545 -4.67 -12.96 10.11
CA VAL A 545 -3.67 -11.91 9.95
C VAL A 545 -2.77 -12.25 8.78
N VAL A 546 -2.52 -11.27 7.92
CA VAL A 546 -1.47 -11.29 6.91
C VAL A 546 -0.49 -10.17 7.21
N VAL A 547 0.81 -10.43 7.08
CA VAL A 547 1.89 -9.43 7.16
C VAL A 547 2.63 -9.45 5.83
N ASP A 548 2.93 -8.28 5.26
CA ASP A 548 3.67 -8.15 4.01
C ASP A 548 5.18 -7.94 4.25
N ALA A 549 5.95 -7.86 3.15
CA ALA A 549 7.39 -7.66 3.19
C ALA A 549 7.84 -6.28 3.72
N SER A 550 6.92 -5.32 3.91
CA SER A 550 7.21 -4.03 4.55
C SER A 550 6.99 -4.05 6.07
N GLY A 551 6.49 -5.16 6.64
CA GLY A 551 6.04 -5.23 8.03
C GLY A 551 4.69 -4.55 8.26
N THR A 552 3.95 -4.22 7.19
CA THR A 552 2.55 -3.79 7.27
C THR A 552 1.67 -5.03 7.43
N TYR A 553 0.68 -4.95 8.33
CA TYR A 553 -0.25 -6.05 8.59
C TYR A 553 -1.69 -5.68 8.28
N THR A 554 -2.48 -6.70 7.96
CA THR A 554 -3.95 -6.64 7.85
C THR A 554 -4.56 -7.74 8.72
N PHE A 555 -5.40 -7.35 9.67
CA PHE A 555 -6.25 -8.25 10.44
C PHE A 555 -7.67 -8.24 9.88
N THR A 556 -8.20 -9.42 9.55
CA THR A 556 -9.59 -9.62 9.15
C THR A 556 -10.35 -10.27 10.30
N PRO A 557 -11.45 -9.69 10.80
CA PRO A 557 -12.22 -10.26 11.90
C PRO A 557 -12.77 -11.67 11.63
N GLY A 558 -13.03 -12.38 12.72
CA GLY A 558 -13.85 -13.60 12.71
C GLY A 558 -15.13 -13.39 13.50
N SER A 559 -15.79 -14.49 13.88
CA SER A 559 -17.07 -14.50 14.59
C SER A 559 -17.04 -13.99 16.05
N VAL A 560 -15.87 -13.63 16.58
CA VAL A 560 -15.70 -13.22 17.98
C VAL A 560 -15.21 -11.77 18.05
N THR A 561 -15.73 -11.00 18.99
CA THR A 561 -15.50 -9.55 19.11
C THR A 561 -14.60 -9.17 20.29
N GLY A 562 -14.22 -7.89 20.36
CA GLY A 562 -13.37 -7.32 21.40
C GLY A 562 -11.86 -7.49 21.10
N PRO A 563 -10.98 -7.37 22.10
CA PRO A 563 -9.54 -7.42 21.86
C PRO A 563 -9.09 -8.76 21.28
N MET A 564 -8.21 -8.69 20.28
CA MET A 564 -7.54 -9.82 19.64
C MET A 564 -6.04 -9.55 19.63
N THR A 565 -5.26 -10.52 20.12
CA THR A 565 -3.80 -10.43 20.17
C THR A 565 -3.19 -11.47 19.25
N PHE A 566 -2.16 -11.09 18.51
CA PHE A 566 -1.35 -11.99 17.68
C PHE A 566 0.14 -11.65 17.81
N ALA A 567 1.01 -12.64 17.55
CA ALA A 567 2.45 -12.48 17.61
C ALA A 567 3.11 -12.79 16.26
N VAL A 568 4.15 -12.03 15.94
CA VAL A 568 4.92 -12.11 14.70
C VAL A 568 6.40 -12.19 15.05
N ALA A 569 7.06 -13.27 14.63
CA ALA A 569 8.52 -13.35 14.63
C ALA A 569 9.06 -12.65 13.39
N VAL A 570 10.15 -11.90 13.57
CA VAL A 570 10.81 -11.12 12.51
C VAL A 570 12.30 -11.44 12.49
N SER A 571 12.82 -11.85 11.34
CA SER A 571 14.18 -12.37 11.19
C SER A 571 14.90 -11.82 9.96
N ASP A 572 16.19 -11.54 10.12
CA ASP A 572 17.18 -11.20 9.09
C ASP A 572 17.75 -12.44 8.35
N GLY A 573 17.34 -13.66 8.75
CA GLY A 573 17.87 -14.94 8.27
C GLY A 573 19.01 -15.54 9.12
N ARG A 574 19.39 -14.92 10.24
CA ARG A 574 20.41 -15.38 11.21
C ARG A 574 19.93 -15.29 12.65
N LEU A 575 19.36 -14.15 13.02
CA LEU A 575 18.80 -13.79 14.32
C LEU A 575 17.31 -13.44 14.16
N ALA A 576 16.60 -13.26 15.28
CA ALA A 576 15.18 -12.96 15.24
C ALA A 576 14.74 -12.16 16.48
N THR A 577 13.59 -11.51 16.35
CA THR A 577 12.90 -10.78 17.42
C THR A 577 11.39 -11.04 17.31
N ASP A 578 10.68 -11.05 18.43
CA ASP A 578 9.23 -11.20 18.45
C ASP A 578 8.54 -9.84 18.69
N THR A 579 7.45 -9.58 17.98
CA THR A 579 6.55 -8.46 18.24
C THR A 579 5.11 -8.94 18.40
N THR A 580 4.36 -8.29 19.29
CA THR A 580 2.98 -8.66 19.64
C THR A 580 2.06 -7.47 19.42
N VAL A 581 1.00 -7.68 18.65
CA VAL A 581 0.01 -6.66 18.32
C VAL A 581 -1.31 -7.01 18.98
N THR A 582 -2.03 -6.00 19.47
CA THR A 582 -3.43 -6.15 19.91
C THR A 582 -4.33 -5.19 19.15
N VAL A 583 -5.33 -5.74 18.48
CA VAL A 583 -6.34 -5.03 17.69
C VAL A 583 -7.72 -5.18 18.36
N GLN A 584 -8.68 -4.35 17.97
CA GLN A 584 -10.09 -4.53 18.36
C GLN A 584 -10.85 -5.19 17.22
N ALA A 585 -11.38 -6.40 17.43
CA ALA A 585 -12.31 -7.01 16.50
C ALA A 585 -13.72 -6.44 16.72
N ALA A 586 -14.15 -5.58 15.80
CA ALA A 586 -15.55 -5.22 15.64
C ALA A 586 -16.19 -6.16 14.60
N PRO A 587 -17.48 -6.54 14.74
CA PRO A 587 -18.22 -7.11 13.64
C PRO A 587 -18.54 -6.00 12.61
N PRO A 588 -18.82 -6.35 11.34
CA PRO A 588 -19.43 -5.41 10.40
C PRO A 588 -20.70 -4.78 10.99
N VAL A 589 -20.88 -3.46 10.85
CA VAL A 589 -21.98 -2.76 11.51
C VAL A 589 -23.30 -2.97 10.77
N ASP A 590 -24.28 -3.58 11.45
CA ASP A 590 -25.68 -3.54 11.01
C ASP A 590 -26.18 -2.10 11.04
N SER A 591 -26.48 -1.57 9.86
CA SER A 591 -26.93 -0.21 9.60
C SER A 591 -28.47 -0.09 9.59
N THR A 592 -29.24 -1.17 9.81
CA THR A 592 -30.72 -1.16 9.74
C THR A 592 -31.32 0.01 10.55
N GLY A 593 -30.95 0.12 11.83
CA GLY A 593 -31.47 1.20 12.69
C GLY A 593 -30.96 2.60 12.33
N ALA A 594 -29.79 2.71 11.71
CA ALA A 594 -29.24 3.99 11.26
C ALA A 594 -29.92 4.47 9.96
N LEU A 595 -30.14 3.57 9.00
CA LEU A 595 -30.89 3.83 7.77
C LEU A 595 -32.35 4.16 8.08
N GLN A 596 -33.01 3.39 8.96
CA GLN A 596 -34.39 3.71 9.36
C GLN A 596 -34.47 5.10 10.02
N ALA A 597 -33.53 5.44 10.89
CA ALA A 597 -33.45 6.78 11.47
C ALA A 597 -33.19 7.88 10.43
N MET A 598 -32.54 7.59 9.29
CA MET A 598 -32.44 8.56 8.19
C MET A 598 -33.81 8.78 7.53
N PHE A 599 -34.57 7.72 7.23
CA PHE A 599 -35.91 7.84 6.64
C PHE A 599 -36.92 8.50 7.58
N ASP A 600 -36.93 8.14 8.87
CA ASP A 600 -37.86 8.65 9.88
C ASP A 600 -37.68 10.16 10.19
N ASN A 601 -36.50 10.74 9.87
CA ASN A 601 -36.23 12.16 10.09
C ASN A 601 -36.60 13.05 8.89
N LEU A 602 -37.04 12.48 7.76
CA LEU A 602 -37.43 13.24 6.56
C LEU A 602 -38.78 13.93 6.73
N ARG A 603 -39.00 14.95 5.90
CA ARG A 603 -40.27 15.68 5.75
C ARG A 603 -40.74 15.61 4.29
N PRO A 604 -42.04 15.79 4.01
CA PRO A 604 -42.52 15.75 2.64
C PRO A 604 -41.81 16.76 1.73
N GLY A 605 -41.26 16.29 0.61
CA GLY A 605 -40.42 17.07 -0.30
C GLY A 605 -38.90 17.04 -0.01
N ASP A 606 -38.44 16.43 1.08
CA ASP A 606 -37.01 16.30 1.36
C ASP A 606 -36.32 15.29 0.43
N THR A 607 -35.02 15.52 0.18
CA THR A 607 -34.14 14.56 -0.51
C THR A 607 -33.10 14.01 0.46
N LEU A 608 -33.12 12.70 0.69
CA LEU A 608 -32.04 11.96 1.32
C LEU A 608 -31.02 11.56 0.26
N THR A 609 -29.76 11.94 0.44
CA THR A 609 -28.64 11.45 -0.38
C THR A 609 -27.75 10.56 0.49
N LEU A 610 -27.57 9.30 0.11
CA LEU A 610 -26.70 8.36 0.82
C LEU A 610 -25.21 8.61 0.51
N GLU A 611 -24.33 8.12 1.38
CA GLU A 611 -22.89 8.06 1.10
C GLU A 611 -22.62 6.89 0.14
N ALA A 612 -21.73 7.07 -0.84
CA ALA A 612 -21.41 6.06 -1.85
C ALA A 612 -20.57 4.90 -1.26
N ARG A 613 -21.20 4.03 -0.44
CA ARG A 613 -20.61 2.86 0.21
C ARG A 613 -21.64 1.75 0.44
N THR A 614 -21.21 0.67 1.10
CA THR A 614 -22.06 -0.49 1.39
C THR A 614 -22.63 -0.42 2.80
N TYR A 615 -23.93 -0.18 2.91
CA TYR A 615 -24.66 -0.29 4.17
C TYR A 615 -25.17 -1.73 4.34
N ARG A 616 -24.64 -2.46 5.32
CA ARG A 616 -25.18 -3.78 5.69
C ARG A 616 -26.46 -3.61 6.47
N TYR A 617 -27.51 -4.35 6.16
CA TYR A 617 -28.79 -4.28 6.87
C TYR A 617 -29.46 -5.66 6.95
N THR A 618 -30.20 -5.92 8.02
CA THR A 618 -30.86 -7.20 8.27
C THR A 618 -32.38 -7.10 8.36
N GLY A 619 -32.93 -5.93 8.68
CA GLY A 619 -34.37 -5.75 8.90
C GLY A 619 -35.08 -4.99 7.78
N VAL A 620 -36.39 -4.84 7.93
CA VAL A 620 -37.21 -4.05 7.02
C VAL A 620 -36.92 -2.55 7.22
N LEU A 621 -36.60 -1.88 6.11
CA LEU A 621 -36.48 -0.43 5.98
C LEU A 621 -37.80 0.12 5.43
N TYR A 622 -38.38 1.12 6.08
CA TYR A 622 -39.67 1.70 5.72
C TYR A 622 -39.54 3.16 5.29
N VAL A 623 -39.94 3.47 4.06
CA VAL A 623 -40.16 4.85 3.61
C VAL A 623 -41.63 5.20 3.86
N ARG A 624 -41.87 6.04 4.88
CA ARG A 624 -43.21 6.40 5.41
C ARG A 624 -43.57 7.87 5.25
N VAL A 625 -42.67 8.67 4.69
CA VAL A 625 -42.85 10.10 4.48
C VAL A 625 -43.21 10.32 3.01
N PRO A 626 -44.38 10.89 2.68
CA PRO A 626 -44.81 11.05 1.29
C PRO A 626 -43.99 12.12 0.57
N GLY A 627 -43.80 11.97 -0.75
CA GLY A 627 -43.16 12.97 -1.59
C GLY A 627 -41.65 13.15 -1.35
N VAL A 628 -40.96 12.17 -0.75
CA VAL A 628 -39.50 12.24 -0.53
C VAL A 628 -38.71 11.59 -1.66
N THR A 629 -37.48 12.05 -1.86
CA THR A 629 -36.52 11.43 -2.79
C THR A 629 -35.41 10.73 -2.00
N VAL A 630 -35.16 9.46 -2.30
CA VAL A 630 -34.01 8.68 -1.80
C VAL A 630 -33.02 8.52 -2.95
N ASN A 631 -32.01 9.38 -2.97
CA ASN A 631 -30.88 9.31 -3.87
C ASN A 631 -29.83 8.36 -3.28
N GLY A 632 -29.70 7.18 -3.87
CA GLY A 632 -28.71 6.17 -3.51
C GLY A 632 -27.27 6.60 -3.79
N ASN A 633 -27.03 7.50 -4.75
CA ASN A 633 -25.70 8.06 -5.04
C ASN A 633 -24.61 6.97 -5.26
N GLY A 634 -25.00 5.82 -5.83
CA GLY A 634 -24.13 4.66 -6.02
C GLY A 634 -23.90 3.79 -4.77
N ALA A 635 -24.63 4.03 -3.68
CA ALA A 635 -24.59 3.19 -2.48
C ALA A 635 -25.16 1.79 -2.74
N THR A 636 -24.72 0.84 -1.93
CA THR A 636 -25.23 -0.54 -1.90
C THR A 636 -25.92 -0.81 -0.56
N LEU A 637 -27.19 -1.20 -0.57
CA LEU A 637 -27.85 -1.80 0.59
C LEU A 637 -27.63 -3.31 0.54
N ALA A 638 -26.70 -3.82 1.35
CA ALA A 638 -26.35 -5.24 1.39
C ALA A 638 -27.15 -5.95 2.48
N ALA A 639 -28.11 -6.78 2.08
CA ALA A 639 -28.84 -7.64 3.00
C ALA A 639 -27.88 -8.60 3.73
N THR A 640 -28.14 -8.87 5.00
CA THR A 640 -27.45 -9.92 5.78
C THR A 640 -28.33 -11.13 6.07
N ASP A 641 -29.65 -11.00 5.90
CA ASP A 641 -30.63 -12.09 5.96
C ASP A 641 -31.80 -11.76 5.02
N ASP A 642 -31.94 -12.54 3.94
CA ASP A 642 -32.95 -12.31 2.89
C ASP A 642 -34.36 -12.72 3.32
N LEU A 643 -34.52 -13.35 4.50
CA LEU A 643 -35.83 -13.60 5.10
C LEU A 643 -36.38 -12.39 5.87
N THR A 644 -35.58 -11.35 6.10
CA THR A 644 -35.97 -10.18 6.92
C THR A 644 -35.56 -8.83 6.35
N ALA A 645 -34.59 -8.77 5.43
CA ALA A 645 -34.11 -7.53 4.80
C ALA A 645 -34.97 -7.15 3.58
N GLN A 646 -35.66 -6.01 3.65
CA GLN A 646 -36.56 -5.51 2.60
C GLN A 646 -36.64 -3.97 2.66
N LEU A 647 -36.86 -3.31 1.51
CA LEU A 647 -37.27 -1.90 1.44
C LEU A 647 -38.78 -1.80 1.13
N GLN A 648 -39.57 -1.35 2.11
CA GLN A 648 -41.00 -1.08 1.96
C GLN A 648 -41.27 0.41 1.71
N ILE A 649 -41.95 0.72 0.61
CA ILE A 649 -42.42 2.05 0.25
C ILE A 649 -43.93 2.11 0.49
N LEU A 650 -44.32 2.89 1.50
CA LEU A 650 -45.66 2.89 2.11
C LEU A 650 -46.24 4.32 2.21
N ALA A 651 -45.82 5.22 1.33
CA ALA A 651 -46.25 6.60 1.29
C ALA A 651 -46.14 7.15 -0.13
N ASP A 652 -47.13 7.94 -0.54
CA ASP A 652 -47.30 8.32 -1.95
C ASP A 652 -46.22 9.31 -2.42
N GLY A 653 -45.90 9.30 -3.72
CA GLY A 653 -44.98 10.25 -4.35
C GLY A 653 -43.49 10.02 -4.01
N VAL A 654 -43.13 8.87 -3.46
CA VAL A 654 -41.74 8.53 -3.12
C VAL A 654 -40.94 8.23 -4.39
N THR A 655 -39.77 8.86 -4.52
CA THR A 655 -38.79 8.53 -5.58
C THR A 655 -37.59 7.82 -4.96
N VAL A 656 -37.13 6.71 -5.55
CA VAL A 656 -35.86 6.04 -5.18
C VAL A 656 -35.01 5.89 -6.44
N HIS A 657 -33.74 6.31 -6.39
CA HIS A 657 -32.87 6.22 -7.56
C HIS A 657 -31.38 6.04 -7.27
N ASP A 658 -30.60 5.65 -8.28
CA ASP A 658 -29.13 5.50 -8.23
C ASP A 658 -28.65 4.57 -7.09
N LEU A 659 -29.32 3.44 -6.91
CA LEU A 659 -29.15 2.53 -5.76
C LEU A 659 -28.88 1.08 -6.20
N THR A 660 -27.96 0.40 -5.51
CA THR A 660 -27.83 -1.06 -5.59
C THR A 660 -28.39 -1.72 -4.33
N MET A 661 -29.10 -2.83 -4.47
CA MET A 661 -29.50 -3.71 -3.37
C MET A 661 -28.97 -5.11 -3.66
N SER A 662 -28.26 -5.71 -2.70
CA SER A 662 -27.56 -6.99 -2.91
C SER A 662 -27.85 -7.99 -1.80
N SER A 663 -28.08 -9.25 -2.16
CA SER A 663 -28.50 -10.33 -1.26
C SER A 663 -27.49 -11.50 -1.28
N PRO A 664 -27.16 -12.13 -0.12
CA PRO A 664 -26.31 -13.33 -0.07
C PRO A 664 -26.90 -14.55 -0.79
N LEU A 665 -28.22 -14.60 -0.96
CA LEU A 665 -29.05 -15.70 -1.43
C LEU A 665 -29.11 -16.91 -0.49
N ILE A 666 -30.35 -17.34 -0.24
CA ILE A 666 -30.71 -18.55 0.50
C ILE A 666 -31.17 -19.66 -0.46
N GLU A 667 -31.35 -20.88 0.04
CA GLU A 667 -31.75 -22.02 -0.80
C GLU A 667 -33.27 -22.11 -1.06
N SER A 668 -34.11 -21.27 -0.44
CA SER A 668 -35.58 -21.38 -0.46
C SER A 668 -36.28 -20.08 -0.86
N ARG A 669 -37.28 -20.16 -1.75
CA ARG A 669 -38.19 -19.05 -2.08
C ARG A 669 -38.98 -18.58 -0.86
N SER A 670 -39.18 -17.27 -0.75
CA SER A 670 -39.80 -16.54 0.35
C SER A 670 -40.88 -15.57 -0.17
N PRO A 671 -41.91 -15.20 0.62
CA PRO A 671 -42.81 -14.10 0.28
C PRO A 671 -42.17 -12.70 0.42
N ILE A 672 -40.95 -12.60 0.98
CA ILE A 672 -40.26 -11.32 1.21
C ILE A 672 -39.52 -10.90 -0.07
N SER A 673 -40.04 -9.89 -0.76
CA SER A 673 -39.36 -9.24 -1.89
C SER A 673 -38.25 -8.29 -1.45
N THR A 674 -37.30 -7.96 -2.33
CA THR A 674 -36.24 -6.98 -1.98
C THR A 674 -36.79 -5.55 -1.91
N ILE A 675 -37.64 -5.15 -2.86
CA ILE A 675 -38.44 -3.92 -2.81
C ILE A 675 -39.94 -4.29 -2.78
N TYR A 676 -40.70 -3.57 -1.96
CA TYR A 676 -42.15 -3.73 -1.79
C TYR A 676 -42.83 -2.37 -1.86
N ILE A 677 -43.86 -2.23 -2.70
CA ILE A 677 -44.54 -0.97 -2.99
C ILE A 677 -46.05 -1.14 -2.78
N ALA A 678 -46.60 -0.37 -1.84
CA ALA A 678 -48.03 -0.36 -1.49
C ALA A 678 -48.53 1.08 -1.28
N SER A 679 -48.21 1.96 -2.23
CA SER A 679 -48.56 3.39 -2.25
C SER A 679 -48.47 3.95 -3.67
N ASP A 680 -49.08 5.10 -3.91
CA ASP A 680 -49.28 5.67 -5.26
C ASP A 680 -48.13 6.61 -5.69
N HIS A 681 -48.01 6.85 -7.00
CA HIS A 681 -47.05 7.80 -7.59
C HIS A 681 -45.58 7.51 -7.20
N VAL A 682 -45.24 6.24 -6.99
CA VAL A 682 -43.88 5.82 -6.61
C VAL A 682 -43.01 5.67 -7.86
N THR A 683 -41.84 6.30 -7.87
CA THR A 683 -40.86 6.24 -8.96
C THR A 683 -39.60 5.49 -8.51
N ILE A 684 -39.24 4.41 -9.20
CA ILE A 684 -37.97 3.68 -9.01
C ILE A 684 -37.13 3.82 -10.28
N ARG A 685 -35.92 4.40 -10.20
CA ARG A 685 -35.13 4.74 -11.39
C ARG A 685 -33.64 4.43 -11.24
N ASP A 686 -33.01 3.77 -12.22
CA ASP A 686 -31.59 3.37 -12.14
C ASP A 686 -31.27 2.53 -10.89
N VAL A 687 -32.12 1.54 -10.57
CA VAL A 687 -31.95 0.66 -9.40
C VAL A 687 -31.59 -0.75 -9.83
N THR A 688 -30.51 -1.29 -9.27
CA THR A 688 -30.10 -2.70 -9.48
C THR A 688 -30.35 -3.52 -8.22
N ILE A 689 -31.05 -4.64 -8.37
CA ILE A 689 -31.27 -5.67 -7.36
C ILE A 689 -30.51 -6.91 -7.80
N ASP A 690 -29.55 -7.37 -6.99
CA ASP A 690 -28.79 -8.60 -7.24
C ASP A 690 -28.94 -9.55 -6.06
N GLY A 691 -29.88 -10.49 -6.22
CA GLY A 691 -30.39 -11.39 -5.20
C GLY A 691 -31.75 -10.95 -4.63
N SER A 692 -32.66 -11.91 -4.49
CA SER A 692 -33.86 -11.78 -3.64
C SER A 692 -34.35 -13.16 -3.21
N ALA A 693 -34.76 -13.33 -1.96
CA ALA A 693 -35.44 -14.55 -1.53
C ALA A 693 -36.88 -14.65 -2.07
N GLY A 694 -37.52 -13.51 -2.35
CA GLY A 694 -38.82 -13.42 -3.00
C GLY A 694 -38.70 -12.78 -4.37
N ALA A 695 -39.65 -11.89 -4.69
CA ALA A 695 -39.60 -11.12 -5.93
C ALA A 695 -38.58 -9.99 -5.84
N GLY A 696 -37.97 -9.58 -6.96
CA GLY A 696 -37.10 -8.40 -6.97
C GLY A 696 -37.85 -7.14 -6.53
N VAL A 697 -38.92 -6.81 -7.26
CA VAL A 697 -39.87 -5.75 -6.92
C VAL A 697 -41.29 -6.32 -6.86
N TYR A 698 -42.01 -6.03 -5.78
CA TYR A 698 -43.40 -6.44 -5.59
C TYR A 698 -44.30 -5.22 -5.40
N LEU A 699 -45.27 -5.05 -6.29
CA LEU A 699 -46.25 -3.96 -6.27
C LEU A 699 -47.64 -4.53 -5.93
N THR A 700 -48.31 -3.93 -4.94
CA THR A 700 -49.59 -4.43 -4.43
C THR A 700 -50.53 -3.26 -4.17
N GLY A 701 -51.56 -3.14 -5.02
CA GLY A 701 -52.50 -2.01 -5.00
C GLY A 701 -51.87 -0.63 -5.31
N ALA A 702 -50.68 -0.58 -5.92
CA ALA A 702 -49.99 0.67 -6.21
C ALA A 702 -50.53 1.31 -7.50
N GLY A 703 -50.99 2.57 -7.41
CA GLY A 703 -51.43 3.38 -8.55
C GLY A 703 -50.35 4.31 -9.10
N TYR A 704 -50.40 4.65 -10.39
CA TYR A 704 -49.63 5.74 -11.01
C TYR A 704 -48.09 5.64 -10.87
N PHE A 705 -47.56 4.42 -10.72
CA PHE A 705 -46.13 4.19 -10.49
C PHE A 705 -45.28 4.29 -11.77
N GLU A 706 -43.98 4.56 -11.60
CA GLU A 706 -42.99 4.50 -12.68
C GLU A 706 -41.78 3.65 -12.24
N LEU A 707 -41.44 2.62 -13.02
CA LEU A 707 -40.20 1.86 -12.88
C LEU A 707 -39.35 2.08 -14.14
N ASP A 708 -38.23 2.78 -14.08
CA ASP A 708 -37.35 3.02 -15.25
C ASP A 708 -35.92 2.52 -15.02
N ASN A 709 -35.39 1.75 -15.97
CA ASN A 709 -34.06 1.12 -15.89
C ASN A 709 -33.87 0.32 -14.57
N VAL A 710 -34.93 -0.36 -14.12
CA VAL A 710 -34.90 -1.24 -12.95
C VAL A 710 -34.38 -2.62 -13.37
N ARG A 711 -33.31 -3.07 -12.72
CA ARG A 711 -32.59 -4.29 -13.10
C ARG A 711 -32.60 -5.32 -11.96
N VAL A 712 -33.24 -6.47 -12.16
CA VAL A 712 -33.37 -7.56 -11.18
C VAL A 712 -32.56 -8.77 -11.63
N ILE A 713 -31.70 -9.28 -10.78
CA ILE A 713 -30.79 -10.39 -11.07
C ILE A 713 -30.95 -11.41 -9.94
N ARG A 714 -31.10 -12.70 -10.26
CA ARG A 714 -31.14 -13.83 -9.30
C ARG A 714 -32.20 -13.69 -8.19
N SER A 715 -33.45 -13.36 -8.53
CA SER A 715 -34.57 -13.52 -7.59
C SER A 715 -34.98 -15.00 -7.50
N LEU A 716 -35.35 -15.50 -6.32
CA LEU A 716 -35.88 -16.87 -6.15
C LEU A 716 -37.39 -16.96 -6.46
N ALA A 717 -38.04 -15.82 -6.66
CA ALA A 717 -39.36 -15.70 -7.27
C ALA A 717 -39.26 -14.81 -8.52
N ASP A 718 -40.38 -14.17 -8.85
CA ASP A 718 -40.62 -13.23 -9.92
C ASP A 718 -39.56 -12.11 -9.98
N GLY A 719 -39.25 -11.59 -11.17
CA GLY A 719 -38.37 -10.41 -11.29
C GLY A 719 -39.09 -9.14 -10.81
N ILE A 720 -40.18 -8.80 -11.48
CA ILE A 720 -41.12 -7.73 -11.09
C ILE A 720 -42.54 -8.30 -11.10
N HIS A 721 -43.27 -8.16 -9.99
CA HIS A 721 -44.64 -8.66 -9.84
C HIS A 721 -45.60 -7.53 -9.47
N MET A 722 -46.70 -7.38 -10.21
CA MET A 722 -47.71 -6.34 -10.02
C MET A 722 -49.09 -6.98 -9.79
N THR A 723 -49.68 -6.79 -8.61
CA THR A 723 -50.93 -7.48 -8.22
C THR A 723 -51.83 -6.63 -7.30
N ASN A 724 -52.89 -7.21 -6.74
CA ASN A 724 -53.84 -6.58 -5.81
C ASN A 724 -54.41 -5.26 -6.35
N GLY A 725 -54.70 -5.21 -7.65
CA GLY A 725 -55.29 -4.04 -8.28
C GLY A 725 -54.31 -2.92 -8.63
N SER A 726 -52.99 -3.17 -8.67
CA SER A 726 -52.00 -2.18 -9.11
C SER A 726 -52.37 -1.61 -10.48
N HIS A 727 -52.29 -0.28 -10.66
CA HIS A 727 -52.94 0.37 -11.81
C HIS A 727 -52.27 1.64 -12.33
N ASP A 728 -52.62 2.02 -13.57
CA ASP A 728 -52.22 3.28 -14.25
C ASP A 728 -50.69 3.54 -14.27
N GLY A 729 -49.88 2.49 -14.20
CA GLY A 729 -48.42 2.55 -14.03
C GLY A 729 -47.62 2.24 -15.30
N VAL A 730 -46.34 2.62 -15.29
CA VAL A 730 -45.42 2.46 -16.41
C VAL A 730 -44.13 1.76 -15.98
N VAL A 731 -43.68 0.80 -16.77
CA VAL A 731 -42.41 0.07 -16.57
C VAL A 731 -41.55 0.22 -17.82
N ASN A 732 -40.50 1.03 -17.76
CA ASN A 732 -39.59 1.34 -18.85
C ASN A 732 -38.25 0.62 -18.66
N ASN A 733 -37.71 0.04 -19.74
CA ASN A 733 -36.34 -0.50 -19.81
C ASN A 733 -35.98 -1.54 -18.73
N ALA A 734 -36.97 -2.19 -18.12
CA ALA A 734 -36.75 -3.16 -17.05
C ALA A 734 -35.98 -4.39 -17.55
N TYR A 735 -35.02 -4.86 -16.78
CA TYR A 735 -34.16 -6.01 -17.11
C TYR A 735 -34.25 -7.06 -16.01
N THR A 736 -34.60 -8.30 -16.34
CA THR A 736 -34.60 -9.41 -15.39
C THR A 736 -33.72 -10.57 -15.86
N GLU A 737 -32.97 -11.17 -14.92
CA GLU A 737 -32.01 -12.24 -15.20
C GLU A 737 -32.06 -13.32 -14.11
N TRP A 738 -32.11 -14.59 -14.50
CA TRP A 738 -32.11 -15.75 -13.59
C TRP A 738 -33.21 -15.70 -12.50
N THR A 739 -34.44 -15.38 -12.88
CA THR A 739 -35.58 -15.35 -11.94
C THR A 739 -36.07 -16.77 -11.62
N GLY A 740 -36.54 -17.01 -10.38
CA GLY A 740 -37.06 -18.29 -9.90
C GLY A 740 -38.57 -18.49 -10.12
N ASP A 741 -39.20 -17.50 -10.75
CA ASP A 741 -40.52 -17.56 -11.37
C ASP A 741 -40.55 -16.54 -12.54
N ASP A 742 -41.71 -15.98 -12.88
CA ASP A 742 -41.91 -15.05 -13.99
C ASP A 742 -40.93 -13.86 -14.04
N GLY A 743 -40.48 -13.50 -15.25
CA GLY A 743 -39.62 -12.33 -15.43
C GLY A 743 -40.30 -11.02 -15.04
N ILE A 744 -41.41 -10.67 -15.71
CA ILE A 744 -42.24 -9.49 -15.39
C ILE A 744 -43.72 -9.87 -15.48
N ALA A 745 -44.41 -9.91 -14.33
CA ALA A 745 -45.77 -10.38 -14.19
C ALA A 745 -46.76 -9.28 -13.79
N VAL A 746 -47.90 -9.22 -14.49
CA VAL A 746 -49.13 -8.57 -14.01
C VAL A 746 -50.13 -9.65 -13.66
N VAL A 747 -50.66 -9.63 -12.43
CA VAL A 747 -51.57 -10.66 -11.92
C VAL A 747 -52.79 -10.01 -11.26
N SER A 748 -53.94 -10.67 -11.30
CA SER A 748 -55.17 -10.24 -10.62
C SER A 748 -55.88 -11.45 -9.99
N TYR A 749 -55.63 -11.70 -8.70
CA TYR A 749 -56.29 -12.78 -7.96
C TYR A 749 -57.71 -12.36 -7.51
N ARG A 750 -58.72 -13.25 -7.60
CA ARG A 750 -60.08 -12.94 -7.10
C ARG A 750 -60.14 -12.76 -5.58
N SER A 751 -59.15 -13.25 -4.84
CA SER A 751 -58.96 -12.98 -3.41
C SER A 751 -58.85 -11.50 -3.07
N ASP A 752 -58.32 -10.72 -4.00
CA ASP A 752 -57.93 -9.32 -3.79
C ASP A 752 -59.15 -8.39 -3.97
N GLY A 753 -60.19 -8.86 -4.66
CA GLY A 753 -61.42 -8.11 -4.92
C GLY A 753 -61.32 -7.04 -6.00
N VAL A 754 -60.15 -6.87 -6.63
CA VAL A 754 -59.83 -5.82 -7.59
C VAL A 754 -58.92 -6.34 -8.72
N VAL A 755 -59.01 -5.73 -9.91
CA VAL A 755 -58.27 -6.12 -11.12
C VAL A 755 -57.13 -5.12 -11.37
N SER A 756 -55.91 -5.64 -11.58
CA SER A 756 -54.72 -4.85 -11.96
C SER A 756 -54.84 -4.40 -13.42
N LYS A 757 -54.62 -3.11 -13.72
CA LYS A 757 -55.05 -2.54 -15.01
C LYS A 757 -54.35 -1.25 -15.48
N ASN A 758 -54.49 -0.93 -16.76
CA ASN A 758 -53.90 0.28 -17.38
C ASN A 758 -52.36 0.35 -17.25
N ILE A 759 -51.66 -0.79 -17.32
CA ILE A 759 -50.20 -0.86 -17.12
C ILE A 759 -49.49 -0.96 -18.49
N VAL A 760 -48.47 -0.14 -18.70
CA VAL A 760 -47.65 -0.14 -19.93
C VAL A 760 -46.20 -0.51 -19.62
N ILE A 761 -45.70 -1.59 -20.24
CA ILE A 761 -44.35 -2.13 -20.06
C ILE A 761 -43.55 -1.93 -21.37
N ASN A 762 -42.65 -0.95 -21.39
CA ASN A 762 -41.84 -0.58 -22.55
C ASN A 762 -40.44 -1.19 -22.49
N ASN A 763 -40.03 -1.82 -23.60
CA ASN A 763 -38.68 -2.35 -23.82
C ASN A 763 -38.17 -3.32 -22.72
N PRO A 764 -38.98 -4.24 -22.18
CA PRO A 764 -38.51 -5.16 -21.14
C PRO A 764 -37.55 -6.20 -21.72
N VAL A 765 -36.54 -6.54 -20.93
CA VAL A 765 -35.60 -7.63 -21.19
C VAL A 765 -35.77 -8.70 -20.12
N VAL A 766 -35.94 -9.96 -20.51
CA VAL A 766 -36.00 -11.11 -19.61
C VAL A 766 -35.05 -12.17 -20.14
N ASN A 767 -34.06 -12.60 -19.34
CA ASN A 767 -33.03 -13.55 -19.78
C ASN A 767 -32.75 -14.61 -18.70
N GLY A 768 -33.28 -15.82 -18.88
CA GLY A 768 -33.15 -16.89 -17.90
C GLY A 768 -34.26 -16.84 -16.85
N THR A 769 -35.16 -17.83 -16.88
CA THR A 769 -36.15 -18.07 -15.82
C THR A 769 -36.10 -19.56 -15.43
N THR A 770 -36.31 -19.86 -14.16
CA THR A 770 -36.45 -21.22 -13.64
C THR A 770 -37.92 -21.43 -13.27
N TRP A 771 -38.56 -22.51 -13.73
CA TRP A 771 -40.01 -22.75 -13.68
C TRP A 771 -40.90 -21.72 -14.40
N GLY A 772 -40.67 -20.42 -14.19
CA GLY A 772 -41.53 -19.33 -14.65
C GLY A 772 -41.41 -18.95 -16.11
N ARG A 773 -42.26 -18.01 -16.51
CA ARG A 773 -42.47 -17.49 -17.86
C ARG A 773 -41.70 -16.18 -18.08
N GLY A 774 -41.62 -15.70 -19.33
CA GLY A 774 -40.93 -14.44 -19.64
C GLY A 774 -41.68 -13.19 -19.15
N VAL A 775 -42.74 -12.81 -19.85
CA VAL A 775 -43.68 -11.77 -19.44
C VAL A 775 -45.10 -12.33 -19.35
N THR A 776 -45.84 -11.95 -18.30
CA THR A 776 -47.14 -12.55 -18.02
C THR A 776 -48.26 -11.57 -17.70
N VAL A 777 -49.48 -11.93 -18.13
CA VAL A 777 -50.72 -11.30 -17.68
C VAL A 777 -51.69 -12.39 -17.24
N VAL A 778 -51.90 -12.52 -15.93
CA VAL A 778 -52.69 -13.60 -15.31
C VAL A 778 -53.90 -13.00 -14.58
N GLY A 779 -54.94 -12.71 -15.36
CA GLY A 779 -56.01 -11.78 -14.99
C GLY A 779 -55.56 -10.32 -15.04
N GLY A 780 -56.32 -9.46 -15.72
CA GLY A 780 -55.95 -8.05 -15.90
C GLY A 780 -56.73 -7.36 -17.02
N GLU A 781 -56.73 -6.03 -17.03
CA GLU A 781 -57.50 -5.18 -17.96
C GLU A 781 -56.59 -4.11 -18.58
N ASN A 782 -56.57 -3.95 -19.91
CA ASN A 782 -55.78 -2.93 -20.61
C ASN A 782 -54.27 -2.93 -20.21
N ILE A 783 -53.60 -4.06 -20.45
CA ILE A 783 -52.17 -4.24 -20.18
C ILE A 783 -51.40 -4.30 -21.49
N THR A 784 -50.39 -3.44 -21.69
CA THR A 784 -49.63 -3.38 -22.95
C THR A 784 -48.13 -3.58 -22.72
N TYR A 785 -47.54 -4.57 -23.38
CA TYR A 785 -46.09 -4.76 -23.48
C TYR A 785 -45.59 -4.31 -24.87
N HIS A 786 -44.57 -3.46 -24.91
CA HIS A 786 -43.95 -2.95 -26.15
C HIS A 786 -42.51 -3.44 -26.31
N ASN A 787 -42.17 -3.96 -27.49
CA ASN A 787 -40.81 -4.36 -27.88
C ASN A 787 -40.09 -5.25 -26.85
N VAL A 788 -40.69 -6.42 -26.55
CA VAL A 788 -40.15 -7.37 -25.57
C VAL A 788 -38.88 -8.06 -26.08
N THR A 789 -37.90 -8.31 -25.21
CA THR A 789 -36.69 -9.07 -25.53
C THR A 789 -36.54 -10.20 -24.52
N ILE A 790 -36.92 -11.42 -24.92
CA ILE A 790 -37.10 -12.54 -23.99
C ILE A 790 -36.23 -13.71 -24.43
N ALA A 791 -35.47 -14.29 -23.51
CA ALA A 791 -34.57 -15.40 -23.79
C ALA A 791 -34.51 -16.43 -22.65
N ASN A 792 -34.27 -17.69 -23.01
CA ASN A 792 -33.88 -18.77 -22.08
C ASN A 792 -34.89 -19.01 -20.95
N THR A 793 -36.19 -18.99 -21.25
CA THR A 793 -37.26 -19.14 -20.25
C THR A 793 -37.66 -20.61 -20.08
N ASP A 794 -37.79 -21.10 -18.84
CA ASP A 794 -38.19 -22.49 -18.58
C ASP A 794 -39.59 -22.82 -19.09
N ALA A 795 -40.52 -21.89 -18.92
CA ALA A 795 -41.85 -21.91 -19.52
C ALA A 795 -41.94 -20.93 -20.71
N ALA A 796 -43.15 -20.60 -21.17
CA ALA A 796 -43.34 -19.68 -22.29
C ALA A 796 -42.71 -18.29 -22.09
N GLY A 797 -42.26 -17.69 -23.19
CA GLY A 797 -41.73 -16.32 -23.19
C GLY A 797 -42.85 -15.29 -23.03
N VAL A 798 -44.02 -15.52 -23.60
CA VAL A 798 -45.24 -14.71 -23.40
C VAL A 798 -46.36 -15.63 -22.93
N TYR A 799 -47.00 -15.28 -21.81
CA TYR A 799 -48.04 -16.10 -21.20
C TYR A 799 -49.21 -15.23 -20.72
N ILE A 800 -50.39 -15.45 -21.30
CA ILE A 800 -51.61 -14.70 -20.98
C ILE A 800 -52.67 -15.70 -20.55
N ALA A 801 -53.14 -15.63 -19.32
CA ALA A 801 -53.93 -16.72 -18.74
C ALA A 801 -55.03 -16.27 -17.77
N THR A 802 -55.95 -17.21 -17.53
CA THR A 802 -56.76 -17.25 -16.31
C THR A 802 -56.46 -18.56 -15.61
N GLU A 803 -55.95 -18.52 -14.38
CA GLU A 803 -55.43 -19.71 -13.70
C GLU A 803 -56.39 -20.21 -12.61
N PRO A 804 -56.83 -21.48 -12.66
CA PRO A 804 -57.75 -22.04 -11.66
C PRO A 804 -57.06 -22.35 -10.33
N SER A 805 -55.74 -22.57 -10.33
CA SER A 805 -54.94 -22.87 -9.12
C SER A 805 -54.81 -21.69 -8.16
N TYR A 806 -54.96 -20.47 -8.66
CA TYR A 806 -54.89 -19.22 -7.90
C TYR A 806 -56.17 -18.37 -8.01
N ASP A 807 -57.23 -18.94 -8.60
CA ASP A 807 -58.52 -18.29 -8.89
C ASP A 807 -58.40 -16.85 -9.42
N THR A 808 -57.76 -16.66 -10.58
CA THR A 808 -57.56 -15.31 -11.13
C THR A 808 -58.79 -14.78 -11.87
N TYR A 809 -58.86 -13.45 -11.98
CA TYR A 809 -59.84 -12.76 -12.81
C TYR A 809 -59.68 -13.08 -14.32
N SER A 810 -60.68 -12.67 -15.11
CA SER A 810 -60.61 -12.62 -16.57
C SER A 810 -59.48 -11.71 -17.07
N VAL A 811 -59.11 -11.89 -18.34
CA VAL A 811 -58.19 -11.01 -19.08
C VAL A 811 -58.97 -10.22 -20.15
N ALA A 812 -58.73 -8.91 -20.25
CA ALA A 812 -59.30 -8.04 -21.27
C ALA A 812 -58.28 -7.03 -21.82
N GLU A 813 -58.40 -6.69 -23.11
CA GLU A 813 -57.65 -5.59 -23.77
C GLU A 813 -56.10 -5.69 -23.67
N VAL A 814 -55.55 -6.91 -23.64
CA VAL A 814 -54.09 -7.11 -23.50
C VAL A 814 -53.37 -7.06 -24.85
N GLN A 815 -52.26 -6.31 -24.91
CA GLN A 815 -51.48 -6.14 -26.14
C GLN A 815 -50.00 -6.47 -25.94
N ILE A 816 -49.43 -7.28 -26.84
CA ILE A 816 -47.98 -7.59 -26.91
C ILE A 816 -47.49 -7.13 -28.28
N LEU A 817 -46.75 -6.02 -28.33
CA LEU A 817 -46.53 -5.23 -29.54
C LEU A 817 -45.03 -5.09 -29.86
N GLY A 818 -44.56 -5.99 -30.73
CA GLY A 818 -43.17 -6.10 -31.17
C GLY A 818 -42.27 -6.84 -30.19
N GLY A 819 -41.21 -7.47 -30.71
CA GLY A 819 -40.16 -8.07 -29.89
C GLY A 819 -39.56 -9.36 -30.44
N THR A 820 -38.67 -9.95 -29.65
CA THR A 820 -37.99 -11.22 -29.93
C THR A 820 -38.07 -12.17 -28.74
N LEU A 821 -38.48 -13.42 -28.98
CA LEU A 821 -38.39 -14.55 -28.06
C LEU A 821 -37.36 -15.55 -28.62
N VAL A 822 -36.42 -15.99 -27.80
CA VAL A 822 -35.35 -16.92 -28.20
C VAL A 822 -35.19 -18.01 -27.16
N ASN A 823 -35.21 -19.30 -27.54
CA ASN A 823 -35.01 -20.40 -26.59
C ASN A 823 -35.97 -20.36 -25.38
N CYS A 824 -37.25 -20.13 -25.64
CA CYS A 824 -38.32 -20.17 -24.63
C CYS A 824 -38.96 -21.56 -24.54
N ASN A 825 -39.41 -21.94 -23.35
CA ASN A 825 -39.85 -23.28 -22.94
C ASN A 825 -38.71 -24.32 -22.88
N THR A 826 -37.64 -24.02 -22.12
CA THR A 826 -36.51 -24.96 -21.91
C THR A 826 -36.86 -26.18 -21.07
N ASN A 827 -37.85 -26.08 -20.16
CA ASN A 827 -38.25 -27.21 -19.33
C ASN A 827 -39.14 -28.19 -20.12
N PRO A 828 -38.74 -29.46 -20.32
CA PRO A 828 -39.53 -30.45 -21.06
C PRO A 828 -40.79 -30.93 -20.33
N GLU A 829 -40.92 -30.66 -19.03
CA GLU A 829 -42.10 -31.00 -18.23
C GLU A 829 -43.20 -29.92 -18.31
N VAL A 830 -42.85 -28.72 -18.81
CA VAL A 830 -43.78 -27.61 -19.01
C VAL A 830 -44.23 -27.56 -20.47
N VAL A 831 -45.55 -27.58 -20.70
CA VAL A 831 -46.15 -27.70 -22.04
C VAL A 831 -46.80 -26.37 -22.44
N HIS A 832 -46.02 -25.29 -22.52
CA HIS A 832 -46.53 -23.96 -22.90
C HIS A 832 -46.15 -23.56 -24.34
N GLY A 833 -44.94 -23.89 -24.79
CA GLY A 833 -44.38 -23.40 -26.06
C GLY A 833 -43.77 -22.00 -25.91
N GLY A 834 -43.39 -21.36 -27.02
CA GLY A 834 -42.83 -20.00 -26.98
C GLY A 834 -43.84 -18.94 -26.51
N VAL A 835 -45.10 -19.07 -26.92
CA VAL A 835 -46.22 -18.19 -26.54
C VAL A 835 -47.42 -19.05 -26.17
N LEU A 836 -48.09 -18.76 -25.04
CA LEU A 836 -49.32 -19.43 -24.63
C LEU A 836 -50.40 -18.43 -24.20
N LEU A 837 -51.60 -18.60 -24.77
CA LEU A 837 -52.84 -18.05 -24.22
C LEU A 837 -53.64 -19.22 -23.61
N TRP A 838 -53.92 -19.19 -22.30
CA TRP A 838 -54.64 -20.27 -21.61
C TRP A 838 -55.81 -19.75 -20.77
N ALA A 839 -57.02 -19.89 -21.31
CA ALA A 839 -58.26 -19.64 -20.56
C ALA A 839 -58.56 -20.88 -19.70
N GLY A 840 -57.91 -20.95 -18.53
CA GLY A 840 -57.89 -22.12 -17.64
C GLY A 840 -58.91 -22.07 -16.50
N ASN A 841 -59.26 -20.88 -16.01
CA ASN A 841 -60.18 -20.74 -14.88
C ASN A 841 -61.66 -20.78 -15.37
N PRO A 842 -62.51 -21.69 -14.86
CA PRO A 842 -63.93 -21.70 -15.20
C PRO A 842 -64.64 -20.38 -14.89
N ASP A 843 -65.68 -20.07 -15.68
CA ASP A 843 -66.46 -18.84 -15.58
C ASP A 843 -65.60 -17.55 -15.69
N THR A 844 -64.51 -17.62 -16.47
CA THR A 844 -63.69 -16.47 -16.91
C THR A 844 -63.64 -16.34 -18.43
N SER A 845 -63.09 -15.21 -18.89
CA SER A 845 -62.77 -14.93 -20.28
C SER A 845 -61.31 -14.51 -20.45
N ILE A 846 -60.75 -14.81 -21.63
CA ILE A 846 -59.64 -14.05 -22.21
C ILE A 846 -60.20 -13.37 -23.47
N SER A 847 -60.10 -12.05 -23.50
CA SER A 847 -60.90 -11.18 -24.38
C SER A 847 -60.03 -10.09 -24.99
N ASP A 848 -60.27 -9.76 -26.27
CA ASP A 848 -59.70 -8.60 -26.96
C ASP A 848 -58.16 -8.52 -26.87
N VAL A 849 -57.49 -9.69 -26.96
CA VAL A 849 -56.03 -9.82 -26.86
C VAL A 849 -55.38 -9.73 -28.22
N ARG A 850 -54.30 -8.93 -28.33
CA ARG A 850 -53.52 -8.77 -29.56
C ARG A 850 -52.03 -9.03 -29.35
N ILE A 851 -51.47 -10.00 -30.09
CA ILE A 851 -50.02 -10.19 -30.18
C ILE A 851 -49.59 -9.83 -31.60
N ALA A 852 -48.75 -8.82 -31.75
CA ALA A 852 -48.39 -8.24 -33.05
C ALA A 852 -46.87 -8.08 -33.23
N GLY A 853 -46.34 -8.40 -34.40
CA GLY A 853 -44.96 -8.06 -34.81
C GLY A 853 -43.85 -8.81 -34.07
N LEU A 854 -44.15 -10.00 -33.54
CA LEU A 854 -43.25 -10.79 -32.70
C LEU A 854 -42.38 -11.74 -33.55
N THR A 855 -41.09 -11.87 -33.21
CA THR A 855 -40.22 -12.93 -33.76
C THR A 855 -39.94 -13.98 -32.70
N VAL A 856 -40.12 -15.27 -33.00
CA VAL A 856 -39.89 -16.38 -32.07
C VAL A 856 -38.92 -17.38 -32.71
N SER A 857 -37.73 -17.56 -32.13
CA SER A 857 -36.71 -18.50 -32.63
C SER A 857 -36.27 -19.52 -31.57
N ASP A 858 -35.72 -20.64 -32.05
CA ASP A 858 -34.99 -21.63 -31.27
C ASP A 858 -35.76 -22.21 -30.06
N THR A 859 -37.09 -22.31 -30.16
CA THR A 859 -37.95 -22.95 -29.16
C THR A 859 -37.57 -24.43 -29.10
N PRO A 860 -37.16 -24.97 -27.94
CA PRO A 860 -36.64 -26.33 -27.86
C PRO A 860 -37.59 -27.39 -28.39
N GLY A 861 -37.05 -28.39 -29.10
CA GLY A 861 -37.84 -29.51 -29.65
C GLY A 861 -38.48 -30.44 -28.61
N SER A 862 -38.30 -30.17 -27.32
CA SER A 862 -39.05 -30.74 -26.19
C SER A 862 -40.42 -30.08 -26.01
N ALA A 863 -40.58 -28.80 -26.38
CA ALA A 863 -41.86 -28.12 -26.36
C ALA A 863 -42.81 -28.72 -27.39
N THR A 864 -44.06 -28.98 -27.01
CA THR A 864 -45.04 -29.68 -27.88
C THR A 864 -45.50 -28.80 -29.05
N TRP A 865 -45.47 -27.47 -28.90
CA TRP A 865 -45.81 -26.49 -29.94
C TRP A 865 -45.05 -25.17 -29.74
N ILE A 866 -45.12 -24.26 -30.72
CA ILE A 866 -44.56 -22.89 -30.58
C ILE A 866 -45.61 -21.91 -30.04
N LEU A 867 -46.83 -21.93 -30.60
CA LEU A 867 -47.94 -21.04 -30.21
C LEU A 867 -49.13 -21.85 -29.67
N GLY A 868 -49.46 -21.68 -28.39
CA GLY A 868 -50.65 -22.28 -27.76
C GLY A 868 -51.82 -21.30 -27.63
N LEU A 869 -53.03 -21.74 -27.98
CA LEU A 869 -54.28 -21.04 -27.71
C LEU A 869 -55.32 -22.02 -27.15
N ILE A 870 -55.40 -22.11 -25.83
CA ILE A 870 -56.06 -23.21 -25.13
C ILE A 870 -57.22 -22.68 -24.28
N LYS A 871 -58.36 -23.38 -24.35
CA LYS A 871 -59.59 -23.12 -23.63
C LYS A 871 -60.00 -24.34 -22.82
N GLU A 872 -60.16 -24.19 -21.52
CA GLU A 872 -60.71 -25.24 -20.67
C GLU A 872 -62.25 -25.24 -20.63
N ASN A 873 -62.84 -26.32 -20.11
CA ASN A 873 -64.29 -26.43 -19.96
C ASN A 873 -64.82 -25.38 -18.96
N GLY A 874 -65.75 -24.55 -19.43
CA GLY A 874 -66.33 -23.44 -18.65
C GLY A 874 -65.62 -22.10 -18.81
N ALA A 875 -64.46 -22.06 -19.48
CA ALA A 875 -63.77 -20.82 -19.81
C ALA A 875 -64.12 -20.34 -21.24
N THR A 876 -63.86 -19.06 -21.52
CA THR A 876 -64.13 -18.43 -22.83
C THR A 876 -62.90 -17.74 -23.42
N LEU A 877 -62.80 -17.76 -24.76
CA LEU A 877 -61.86 -16.97 -25.56
C LEU A 877 -62.69 -16.18 -26.57
N HIS A 878 -62.33 -14.93 -26.87
CA HIS A 878 -62.87 -14.19 -28.01
C HIS A 878 -61.98 -13.01 -28.42
N HIS A 879 -62.10 -12.61 -29.70
CA HIS A 879 -61.38 -11.49 -30.31
C HIS A 879 -59.84 -11.56 -30.19
N ILE A 880 -59.26 -12.75 -30.30
CA ILE A 880 -57.81 -12.95 -30.23
C ILE A 880 -57.16 -12.65 -31.59
N ALA A 881 -56.26 -11.67 -31.65
CA ALA A 881 -55.56 -11.27 -32.88
C ALA A 881 -54.07 -11.61 -32.81
N LEU A 882 -53.61 -12.55 -33.66
CA LEU A 882 -52.20 -12.89 -33.83
C LEU A 882 -51.71 -12.34 -35.18
N ASP A 883 -51.00 -11.22 -35.13
CA ASP A 883 -50.62 -10.39 -36.28
C ASP A 883 -49.10 -10.40 -36.55
N THR A 884 -48.67 -10.65 -37.78
CA THR A 884 -47.27 -10.44 -38.24
C THR A 884 -46.24 -11.15 -37.33
N ILE A 885 -46.52 -12.40 -36.95
CA ILE A 885 -45.63 -13.20 -36.08
C ILE A 885 -44.73 -14.08 -36.95
N THR A 886 -43.41 -13.98 -36.78
CA THR A 886 -42.43 -14.80 -37.51
C THR A 886 -41.86 -15.88 -36.60
N LEU A 887 -41.93 -17.14 -37.03
CA LEU A 887 -41.45 -18.31 -36.30
C LEU A 887 -40.25 -18.92 -37.04
N HIS A 888 -39.10 -18.99 -36.38
CA HIS A 888 -37.84 -19.55 -36.92
C HIS A 888 -37.49 -20.83 -36.17
N GLN A 889 -37.96 -21.98 -36.67
CA GLN A 889 -37.91 -23.27 -35.96
C GLN A 889 -37.68 -24.46 -36.90
N SER A 890 -37.44 -25.65 -36.34
CA SER A 890 -37.51 -26.90 -37.11
C SER A 890 -38.92 -27.17 -37.63
N LEU A 891 -39.03 -27.60 -38.89
CA LEU A 891 -40.29 -28.06 -39.50
C LEU A 891 -40.82 -29.38 -38.89
N SER A 892 -40.10 -29.98 -37.94
CA SER A 892 -40.53 -31.18 -37.21
C SER A 892 -41.40 -30.90 -35.98
N MET A 893 -41.56 -29.64 -35.58
CA MET A 893 -42.40 -29.23 -34.44
C MET A 893 -43.80 -28.84 -34.91
N MET A 894 -44.82 -29.00 -34.07
CA MET A 894 -46.13 -28.41 -34.35
C MET A 894 -46.02 -26.88 -34.21
N PRO A 895 -46.34 -26.08 -35.24
CA PRO A 895 -46.16 -24.63 -35.13
C PRO A 895 -47.14 -23.98 -34.15
N SER A 896 -48.35 -24.52 -34.06
CA SER A 896 -49.39 -24.03 -33.17
C SER A 896 -50.33 -25.15 -32.73
N TYR A 897 -50.87 -25.02 -31.52
CA TYR A 897 -51.98 -25.84 -31.02
C TYR A 897 -53.13 -24.96 -30.57
N THR A 898 -54.36 -25.33 -30.92
CA THR A 898 -55.56 -24.65 -30.45
C THR A 898 -56.74 -25.60 -30.37
N ASN A 899 -57.56 -25.43 -29.33
CA ASN A 899 -58.90 -26.00 -29.21
C ASN A 899 -60.00 -24.92 -29.19
N ALA A 900 -59.63 -23.65 -29.41
CA ALA A 900 -60.56 -22.55 -29.51
C ALA A 900 -61.36 -22.59 -30.83
N PRO A 901 -62.66 -22.23 -30.84
CA PRO A 901 -63.43 -22.01 -32.06
C PRO A 901 -62.76 -21.00 -33.02
N SER A 902 -62.83 -21.27 -34.33
CA SER A 902 -62.19 -20.43 -35.36
C SER A 902 -62.85 -19.07 -35.60
N GLY A 903 -63.94 -18.75 -34.89
CA GLY A 903 -64.49 -17.39 -34.81
C GLY A 903 -63.89 -16.54 -33.68
N ASP A 904 -63.23 -17.19 -32.71
CA ASP A 904 -62.75 -16.53 -31.48
C ASP A 904 -61.33 -15.97 -31.66
N TYR A 905 -60.62 -16.33 -32.76
CA TYR A 905 -59.26 -15.88 -33.05
C TYR A 905 -58.99 -15.64 -34.55
N SER A 906 -57.94 -14.89 -34.86
CA SER A 906 -57.44 -14.65 -36.23
C SER A 906 -55.90 -14.78 -36.31
N LEU A 907 -55.40 -15.27 -37.45
CA LEU A 907 -53.98 -15.51 -37.73
C LEU A 907 -53.54 -14.71 -38.97
N ASN A 908 -53.11 -13.46 -38.79
CA ASN A 908 -52.79 -12.57 -39.90
C ASN A 908 -51.27 -12.49 -40.10
N GLN A 909 -50.73 -12.94 -41.24
CA GLN A 909 -49.28 -12.96 -41.49
C GLN A 909 -48.46 -13.68 -40.39
N VAL A 910 -48.98 -14.78 -39.84
CA VAL A 910 -48.22 -15.68 -38.96
C VAL A 910 -47.45 -16.69 -39.83
N LEU A 911 -46.12 -16.64 -39.80
CA LEU A 911 -45.24 -17.32 -40.76
C LEU A 911 -44.25 -18.27 -40.06
N LEU A 912 -44.28 -19.57 -40.37
CA LEU A 912 -43.22 -20.53 -40.03
C LEU A 912 -42.17 -20.55 -41.15
N ASN A 913 -40.95 -20.09 -40.87
CA ASN A 913 -39.85 -20.02 -41.84
C ASN A 913 -40.23 -19.32 -43.18
N GLY A 914 -41.13 -18.35 -43.11
CA GLY A 914 -41.67 -17.63 -44.28
C GLY A 914 -42.92 -18.25 -44.93
N ILE A 915 -43.40 -19.41 -44.45
CA ILE A 915 -44.62 -20.08 -44.92
C ILE A 915 -45.77 -19.75 -43.96
N GLY A 916 -46.89 -19.24 -44.47
CA GLY A 916 -48.03 -18.86 -43.63
C GLY A 916 -48.73 -20.07 -42.99
N LEU A 917 -49.05 -19.99 -41.69
CA LEU A 917 -49.70 -21.08 -40.96
C LEU A 917 -51.10 -21.46 -41.48
N GLN A 918 -51.76 -20.58 -42.24
CA GLN A 918 -53.03 -20.91 -42.91
C GLN A 918 -52.86 -21.90 -44.09
N VAL A 919 -51.63 -22.28 -44.42
CA VAL A 919 -51.25 -23.11 -45.59
C VAL A 919 -50.63 -24.46 -45.15
N LEU A 920 -50.49 -24.69 -43.85
CA LEU A 920 -49.88 -25.87 -43.22
C LEU A 920 -50.91 -26.70 -42.44
#